data_AF-A0A439D014-F1
#
_entry.id   AF-A0A439D014-F1
#
_cell.length_a   1.000
_cell.length_b   1.000
_cell.length_c   1.000
_cell.angle_alpha   90.00
_cell.angle_beta   90.00
_cell.angle_gamma   90.00
#
_symmetry.space_group_name_H-M   'P 1'
#
loop_
_entity.id
_entity.type
_entity.pdbx_description
1 polymer ?
#
loop_
_entity_poly.entity_id
_entity_poly.type
_entity_poly.pdbx_seq_one_letter_code
_entity_poly.pdbx_strand_id
1 'polypeptide(L)'
;MTQILTPRQADELHKAIIAYLASNNLPETAAALRKELELGDTFDDTTSKKYEGLLEKKWTSVIMDLESRNSTLQSEIDNATPTSLSRRNQDPVSWLPRSPARHTLQSHREPITCVAFHPVFSSLASGSEDYTIKIWDWELGELERTIKGHTKAVLDVDFGGPRGGTLLASCSSDLTIKLWDPSDEYKNIRTLPGHDHSVSAVRFIPSGAAGAPSSGNLLVSASRDKTLRIWDVSTGYCVKTIRGHADWVRDVCPSPDGRYLLSAGNDQTARLWDISLANPEGKLTLIGHEHTIECCTIAPPSAYSHLAPLAGLKRPPPASSAAEFMATGSRDKSIRIWDARGNCIKTLNGHDNWVRALVFHPGGKYLLSVADDKTLRCWDLTQEGKCVKTLTDAHGHFVSCLRWAPGIVREPATNGGAEGSNGTANGTPKPGSAVSDVQVSPWNPALTDLLPPTRDLWTPFEVTYGMLSMTNYGELFPAEARYDLGLIAASLQLLPPAQLPSHNETTSGFSPDEISTTVYITKDLASRRDTGGLTLIPPSGLEFARVFVKDLIEASGKPWTLEVVAVPPTNVTGIILEGFHGDASRLSYENGSPTEEAYVLNIQYNRAIISGSGARGMWWGTRTLLQQLMVSNWTVLPTSLITDAPAYATRGFMLDSGRKWYAPSFLKELCTYASFFKMSEFHYHTSDNYPLNRGHNDTWNEVYSQFSLRPESEDLEGLIQRRNETLTRSDFEDLQRHCASRGITIIPEIEAPGHCLSITKWKPELALSKKDLLNLTHPDSIPTVKRIWEEFLPWFQTKEVHIGADEYDSTLADDYIAFVNELSAFMNSTAGKRVRIWGTDEPSSTLTLDPSVIIQHWQYGQSDPVALHGSGYDLINTEDWWAYMSIKNDHMPILPAPYPQFFNETRVLNFAGRPGWQWEPALFNPVNTTWQLPAGAEGNKGAILAAWNDNGPDASTQLEAYYAMRRGIPLVGARAWSGRRGPAVDTSTIDESISFLSSQAPGQNLDRRVVTNPTVHDNHSDKLISWTRNSTSDPVHLGYGSKGMNYTLSLSVTGPFTLSSADTSLTLSQSGVLTFVADGYEYPLRSVAEGDGFDAGHPGRIWANATSSTHNPITLSLPASITITGDIAGGSRVWVNGSFAGRFEVFVFGGRNTVFSWSQMAFVAPLDMVTGGLRRLVLWDGVRPPMKEGLPGGPVTAGSASGYGMI
;
A
#
# COMPACT_ATOMS: atom_id res chain seq x y z
N MET A 1 17.41 20.92 -23.77
CA MET A 1 17.80 22.18 -23.09
C MET A 1 18.47 23.12 -24.08
N THR A 2 18.14 24.42 -24.06
CA THR A 2 19.05 25.48 -24.53
C THR A 2 20.23 25.59 -23.56
N GLN A 3 21.39 26.08 -24.04
CA GLN A 3 22.55 26.26 -23.15
C GLN A 3 22.25 27.37 -22.12
N ILE A 4 22.23 27.00 -20.83
CA ILE A 4 21.95 27.90 -19.69
C ILE A 4 23.03 28.98 -19.54
N LEU A 5 24.22 28.72 -20.08
CA LEU A 5 25.31 29.69 -20.22
C LEU A 5 25.49 30.02 -21.70
N THR A 6 25.62 31.30 -22.04
CA THR A 6 26.10 31.68 -23.39
C THR A 6 27.51 31.12 -23.63
N PRO A 7 27.95 30.90 -24.88
CA PRO A 7 29.28 30.35 -25.16
C PRO A 7 30.43 31.12 -24.49
N ARG A 8 30.27 32.44 -24.32
CA ARG A 8 31.22 33.29 -23.58
C ARG A 8 31.20 33.03 -22.07
N GLN A 9 30.03 32.83 -21.46
CA GLN A 9 29.93 32.51 -20.03
C GLN A 9 30.46 31.10 -19.71
N ALA A 10 30.29 30.14 -20.63
CA ALA A 10 30.92 28.83 -20.56
C ALA A 10 32.45 28.94 -20.63
N ASP A 11 33.00 29.67 -21.61
CA ASP A 11 34.44 29.95 -21.72
C ASP A 11 35.03 30.64 -20.48
N GLU A 12 34.37 31.68 -19.96
CA GLU A 12 34.79 32.37 -18.73
C GLU A 12 34.68 31.47 -17.48
N LEU A 13 33.75 30.51 -17.44
CA LEU A 13 33.62 29.51 -16.37
C LEU A 13 34.72 28.43 -16.45
N HIS A 14 34.96 27.87 -17.64
CA HIS A 14 36.02 26.88 -17.86
C HIS A 14 37.39 27.44 -17.46
N LYS A 15 37.66 28.70 -17.82
CA LYS A 15 38.89 29.41 -17.44
C LYS A 15 39.01 29.64 -15.92
N ALA A 16 37.90 29.86 -15.22
CA ALA A 16 37.88 29.93 -13.76
C ALA A 16 38.11 28.58 -13.08
N ILE A 17 37.55 27.48 -13.62
CA ILE A 17 37.76 26.13 -13.08
C ILE A 17 39.24 25.70 -13.26
N ILE A 18 39.82 25.91 -14.45
CA ILE A 18 41.23 25.59 -14.72
C ILE A 18 42.18 26.42 -13.83
N ALA A 19 41.89 27.72 -13.65
CA ALA A 19 42.69 28.58 -12.75
C ALA A 19 42.62 28.11 -11.28
N TYR A 20 41.41 27.76 -10.80
CA TYR A 20 41.18 27.28 -9.44
C TYR A 20 41.86 25.92 -9.17
N LEU A 21 41.81 24.98 -10.13
CA LEU A 21 42.52 23.71 -10.02
C LEU A 21 44.05 23.90 -10.01
N ALA A 22 44.57 24.86 -10.78
CA ALA A 22 45.99 25.19 -10.80
C ALA A 22 46.46 25.81 -9.47
N SER A 23 45.71 26.75 -8.88
CA SER A 23 46.08 27.38 -7.60
C SER A 23 45.94 26.43 -6.39
N ASN A 24 45.03 25.46 -6.46
CA ASN A 24 44.84 24.43 -5.42
C ASN A 24 45.76 23.20 -5.57
N ASN A 25 46.86 23.31 -6.34
CA ASN A 25 47.86 22.26 -6.56
C ASN A 25 47.30 20.95 -7.19
N LEU A 26 46.34 21.07 -8.11
CA LEU A 26 45.81 19.93 -8.90
C LEU A 26 46.19 20.03 -10.40
N PRO A 27 47.49 20.06 -10.75
CA PRO A 27 47.95 20.36 -12.12
C PRO A 27 47.58 19.28 -13.13
N GLU A 28 47.54 18.01 -12.74
CA GLU A 28 47.16 16.90 -13.64
C GLU A 28 45.68 16.99 -14.05
N THR A 29 44.80 17.32 -13.10
CA THR A 29 43.36 17.54 -13.35
C THR A 29 43.14 18.78 -14.21
N ALA A 30 43.86 19.87 -13.95
CA ALA A 30 43.82 21.08 -14.77
C ALA A 30 44.30 20.83 -16.21
N ALA A 31 45.36 20.02 -16.40
CA ALA A 31 45.88 19.64 -17.71
C ALA A 31 44.93 18.71 -18.48
N ALA A 32 44.29 17.75 -17.81
CA ALA A 32 43.28 16.89 -18.40
C ALA A 32 42.07 17.71 -18.91
N LEU A 33 41.50 18.55 -18.04
CA LEU A 33 40.36 19.41 -18.39
C LEU A 33 40.69 20.42 -19.50
N ARG A 34 41.89 21.01 -19.49
CA ARG A 34 42.34 21.91 -20.57
C ARG A 34 42.42 21.21 -21.93
N LYS A 35 42.85 19.94 -21.95
CA LYS A 35 42.93 19.11 -23.15
C LYS A 35 41.54 18.71 -23.67
N GLU A 36 40.62 18.38 -22.76
CA GLU A 36 39.24 17.98 -23.08
C GLU A 36 38.41 19.15 -23.65
N LEU A 37 38.71 20.38 -23.22
CA LEU A 37 38.00 21.60 -23.65
C LEU A 37 38.66 22.33 -24.84
N GLU A 38 39.64 21.71 -25.51
CA GLU A 38 40.40 22.26 -26.65
C GLU A 38 41.00 23.68 -26.43
N LEU A 39 41.24 24.05 -25.16
CA LEU A 39 41.78 25.35 -24.76
C LEU A 39 43.31 25.39 -24.99
N GLY A 40 43.71 25.77 -26.21
CA GLY A 40 45.10 25.88 -26.67
C GLY A 40 45.98 26.88 -25.91
N ASP A 41 47.12 27.24 -26.48
CA ASP A 41 48.23 27.95 -25.78
C ASP A 41 47.92 29.39 -25.31
N THR A 42 46.68 29.87 -25.46
CA THR A 42 46.22 31.21 -25.06
C THR A 42 45.81 31.35 -23.60
N PHE A 43 45.84 30.27 -22.80
CA PHE A 43 45.74 30.34 -21.34
C PHE A 43 47.14 30.30 -20.72
N ASP A 44 47.67 31.49 -20.42
CA ASP A 44 48.97 31.75 -19.82
C ASP A 44 48.86 32.04 -18.31
N ASP A 45 49.98 32.16 -17.60
CA ASP A 45 50.01 32.49 -16.15
C ASP A 45 49.27 33.79 -15.83
N THR A 46 49.33 34.76 -16.76
CA THR A 46 48.64 36.05 -16.68
C THR A 46 47.13 35.89 -16.71
N THR A 47 46.61 34.98 -17.56
CA THR A 47 45.19 34.60 -17.61
C THR A 47 44.81 33.76 -16.40
N SER A 48 45.67 32.82 -15.96
CA SER A 48 45.40 32.02 -14.76
C SER A 48 45.16 32.91 -13.53
N LYS A 49 46.08 33.82 -13.22
CA LYS A 49 45.93 34.81 -12.12
C LYS A 49 44.71 35.73 -12.25
N LYS A 50 44.23 35.99 -13.47
CA LYS A 50 43.01 36.79 -13.69
C LYS A 50 41.74 36.05 -13.24
N TYR A 51 41.72 34.72 -13.39
CA TYR A 51 40.54 33.89 -13.13
C TYR A 51 40.60 33.07 -11.82
N GLU A 52 41.79 32.97 -11.21
CA GLU A 52 42.10 32.27 -9.96
C GLU A 52 41.02 32.42 -8.86
N GLY A 53 40.73 33.65 -8.45
CA GLY A 53 39.69 33.94 -7.45
C GLY A 53 38.28 34.20 -8.01
N LEU A 54 38.01 33.94 -9.29
CA LEU A 54 36.69 34.24 -9.88
C LEU A 54 35.63 33.20 -9.48
N LEU A 55 36.02 31.93 -9.37
CA LEU A 55 35.12 30.87 -8.92
C LEU A 55 34.65 31.13 -7.48
N GLU A 56 35.60 31.42 -6.59
CA GLU A 56 35.37 31.76 -5.18
C GLU A 56 34.53 33.02 -5.00
N LYS A 57 34.74 34.05 -5.84
CA LYS A 57 33.92 35.28 -5.82
C LYS A 57 32.49 35.05 -6.30
N LYS A 58 32.28 34.18 -7.29
CA LYS A 58 30.92 33.80 -7.70
C LYS A 58 30.23 32.93 -6.63
N TRP A 59 30.96 32.00 -6.01
CA TRP A 59 30.43 31.21 -4.89
C TRP A 59 30.10 32.07 -3.67
N THR A 60 30.96 33.00 -3.26
CA THR A 60 30.65 33.93 -2.16
C THR A 60 29.51 34.91 -2.52
N SER A 61 29.35 35.30 -3.79
CA SER A 61 28.17 36.06 -4.23
C SER A 61 26.87 35.23 -4.20
N VAL A 62 26.93 33.93 -4.50
CA VAL A 62 25.77 33.03 -4.38
C VAL A 62 25.48 32.71 -2.92
N ILE A 63 26.51 32.55 -2.08
CA ILE A 63 26.35 32.42 -0.62
C ILE A 63 25.74 33.69 -0.04
N MET A 64 26.17 34.89 -0.44
CA MET A 64 25.56 36.15 0.03
C MET A 64 24.12 36.36 -0.48
N ASP A 65 23.79 35.93 -1.70
CA ASP A 65 22.39 35.94 -2.19
C ASP A 65 21.54 34.89 -1.43
N LEU A 66 22.09 33.71 -1.14
CA LEU A 66 21.43 32.71 -0.30
C LEU A 66 21.29 33.19 1.16
N GLU A 67 22.29 33.80 1.77
CA GLU A 67 22.23 34.42 3.11
C GLU A 67 21.25 35.58 3.15
N SER A 68 21.21 36.42 2.10
CA SER A 68 20.23 37.48 1.92
C SER A 68 18.82 36.90 1.84
N ARG A 69 18.59 35.87 1.01
CA ARG A 69 17.30 35.18 0.92
C ARG A 69 16.95 34.44 2.21
N ASN A 70 17.91 33.86 2.92
CA ASN A 70 17.68 33.21 4.21
C ASN A 70 17.32 34.25 5.27
N SER A 71 17.92 35.44 5.23
CA SER A 71 17.53 36.59 6.07
C SER A 71 16.14 37.13 5.69
N THR A 72 15.78 37.16 4.41
CA THR A 72 14.43 37.53 3.96
C THR A 72 13.41 36.50 4.41
N LEU A 73 13.64 35.21 4.14
CA LEU A 73 12.79 34.09 4.55
C LEU A 73 12.69 33.99 6.08
N GLN A 74 13.77 34.22 6.83
CA GLN A 74 13.72 34.33 8.29
C GLN A 74 12.85 35.51 8.70
N SER A 75 12.98 36.68 8.07
CA SER A 75 12.10 37.81 8.36
C SER A 75 10.65 37.55 7.95
N GLU A 76 10.40 36.74 6.92
CA GLU A 76 9.07 36.31 6.52
C GLU A 76 8.50 35.32 7.54
N ILE A 77 9.27 34.34 8.03
CA ILE A 77 8.91 33.41 9.11
C ILE A 77 8.61 34.16 10.42
N ASP A 78 9.46 35.12 10.79
CA ASP A 78 9.31 35.98 11.96
C ASP A 78 8.02 36.84 11.89
N ASN A 79 7.54 37.14 10.68
CA ASN A 79 6.28 37.87 10.44
C ASN A 79 5.06 36.96 10.15
N ALA A 80 5.28 35.73 9.66
CA ALA A 80 4.24 34.78 9.23
C ALA A 80 3.78 33.80 10.32
N THR A 81 4.28 33.95 11.55
CA THR A 81 3.77 33.20 12.70
C THR A 81 2.37 33.71 13.10
N PRO A 82 1.35 32.84 13.30
CA PRO A 82 -0.02 33.22 13.70
C PRO A 82 -0.11 33.75 15.16
N THR A 83 0.46 34.93 15.37
CA THR A 83 0.63 35.62 16.67
C THR A 83 -0.69 36.18 17.23
N SER A 84 -1.81 35.90 16.56
CA SER A 84 -3.18 36.24 16.99
C SER A 84 -3.72 35.31 18.08
N LEU A 85 -3.27 34.04 18.14
CA LEU A 85 -3.76 33.06 19.15
C LEU A 85 -2.85 32.92 20.38
N SER A 86 -1.53 33.16 20.25
CA SER A 86 -0.58 33.02 21.37
C SER A 86 -0.64 34.16 22.41
N ARG A 87 -1.57 35.12 22.27
CA ARG A 87 -1.80 36.23 23.22
C ARG A 87 -2.55 35.80 24.50
N ARG A 88 -2.07 34.77 25.19
CA ARG A 88 -2.36 34.53 26.62
C ARG A 88 -1.21 33.81 27.31
N ASN A 89 -0.32 34.58 27.94
CA ASN A 89 0.64 34.07 28.92
C ASN A 89 -0.09 33.25 29.98
N GLN A 90 0.20 31.95 30.07
CA GLN A 90 -0.05 31.16 31.27
C GLN A 90 1.19 30.30 31.55
N ASP A 91 1.80 30.54 32.70
CA ASP A 91 2.90 29.75 33.23
C ASP A 91 2.45 28.27 33.40
N PRO A 92 3.21 27.27 32.92
CA PRO A 92 2.92 25.86 33.14
C PRO A 92 2.77 25.48 34.63
N VAL A 93 3.36 26.24 35.55
CA VAL A 93 3.17 26.12 37.02
C VAL A 93 1.73 26.44 37.45
N SER A 94 0.92 27.08 36.59
CA SER A 94 -0.50 27.39 36.84
C SER A 94 -1.48 26.37 36.24
N TRP A 95 -1.05 25.52 35.29
CA TRP A 95 -1.95 24.61 34.59
C TRP A 95 -2.34 23.42 35.47
N LEU A 96 -3.59 22.97 35.34
CA LEU A 96 -4.09 21.70 35.85
C LEU A 96 -5.08 21.13 34.83
N PRO A 97 -5.07 19.82 34.53
CA PRO A 97 -5.91 19.22 33.49
C PRO A 97 -7.40 19.40 33.81
N ARG A 98 -8.22 19.59 32.79
CA ARG A 98 -9.66 19.86 32.88
C ARG A 98 -10.42 19.03 31.82
N SER A 99 -11.74 18.96 31.98
CA SER A 99 -12.66 18.46 30.96
C SER A 99 -13.50 19.64 30.45
N PRO A 100 -13.85 19.71 29.14
CA PRO A 100 -13.36 18.82 28.07
C PRO A 100 -11.85 18.97 27.82
N ALA A 101 -11.27 18.03 27.10
CA ALA A 101 -9.91 18.16 26.58
C ALA A 101 -9.86 19.33 25.55
N ARG A 102 -8.68 19.95 25.37
CA ARG A 102 -8.49 20.97 24.32
C ARG A 102 -8.64 20.36 22.93
N HIS A 103 -7.99 19.21 22.74
CA HIS A 103 -7.91 18.46 21.49
C HIS A 103 -8.08 16.97 21.75
N THR A 104 -8.58 16.23 20.76
CA THR A 104 -8.72 14.76 20.80
C THR A 104 -8.06 14.19 19.55
N LEU A 105 -6.82 13.73 19.68
CA LEU A 105 -5.98 13.31 18.55
C LEU A 105 -6.34 11.88 18.11
N GLN A 106 -6.97 11.71 16.95
CA GLN A 106 -7.49 10.42 16.46
C GLN A 106 -6.83 10.04 15.12
N SER A 107 -6.01 8.99 15.12
CA SER A 107 -5.38 8.43 13.90
C SER A 107 -4.64 7.10 14.13
N HIS A 108 -4.21 6.81 15.37
CA HIS A 108 -3.71 5.48 15.75
C HIS A 108 -4.83 4.43 15.69
N ARG A 109 -4.48 3.20 15.30
CA ARG A 109 -5.44 2.10 15.06
C ARG A 109 -5.63 1.19 16.28
N GLU A 110 -4.61 1.14 17.13
CA GLU A 110 -4.53 0.31 18.33
C GLU A 110 -4.10 1.18 19.53
N PRO A 111 -4.16 0.69 20.78
CA PRO A 111 -3.86 1.48 21.96
C PRO A 111 -2.54 2.27 21.88
N ILE A 112 -2.63 3.57 22.16
CA ILE A 112 -1.45 4.42 22.37
C ILE A 112 -0.73 3.89 23.62
N THR A 113 0.57 3.65 23.52
CA THR A 113 1.41 3.11 24.60
C THR A 113 2.21 4.19 25.31
N CYS A 114 2.60 5.23 24.56
CA CYS A 114 3.56 6.23 25.00
C CYS A 114 3.38 7.56 24.25
N VAL A 115 3.84 8.65 24.87
CA VAL A 115 3.87 10.00 24.29
C VAL A 115 5.13 10.74 24.76
N ALA A 116 5.64 11.68 23.95
CA ALA A 116 6.73 12.60 24.28
C ALA A 116 6.59 13.93 23.52
N PHE A 117 6.78 15.06 24.19
CA PHE A 117 6.74 16.39 23.57
C PHE A 117 8.13 16.81 23.07
N HIS A 118 8.20 17.49 21.92
CA HIS A 118 9.45 18.08 21.45
C HIS A 118 9.89 19.21 22.41
N PRO A 119 11.17 19.28 22.82
CA PRO A 119 11.64 20.25 23.83
C PRO A 119 11.55 21.72 23.43
N VAL A 120 11.35 22.04 22.14
CA VAL A 120 11.45 23.41 21.59
C VAL A 120 10.23 23.84 20.75
N PHE A 121 9.45 22.89 20.21
CA PHE A 121 8.41 23.16 19.20
C PHE A 121 7.03 22.68 19.69
N SER A 122 5.96 23.10 19.00
CA SER A 122 4.57 22.66 19.21
C SER A 122 4.31 21.19 18.81
N SER A 123 5.36 20.40 18.55
CA SER A 123 5.28 19.02 18.08
C SER A 123 5.26 18.00 19.23
N LEU A 124 4.46 16.94 19.07
CA LEU A 124 4.19 15.86 20.03
C LEU A 124 4.30 14.51 19.30
N ALA A 125 5.13 13.60 19.82
CA ALA A 125 5.18 12.20 19.37
C ALA A 125 4.26 11.31 20.21
N SER A 126 3.54 10.39 19.57
CA SER A 126 2.82 9.28 20.20
C SER A 126 3.21 7.94 19.56
N GLY A 127 3.40 6.89 20.35
CA GLY A 127 3.62 5.52 19.87
C GLY A 127 2.44 4.61 20.24
N SER A 128 2.24 3.55 19.46
CA SER A 128 1.08 2.66 19.61
C SER A 128 1.42 1.18 19.40
N GLU A 129 0.52 0.33 19.88
CA GLU A 129 0.45 -1.09 19.52
C GLU A 129 0.19 -1.33 18.01
N ASP A 130 -0.12 -0.30 17.21
CA ASP A 130 -0.23 -0.34 15.73
C ASP A 130 1.12 -0.28 14.98
N TYR A 131 2.23 -0.30 15.72
CA TYR A 131 3.63 -0.32 15.27
C TYR A 131 4.11 1.01 14.68
N THR A 132 3.27 2.05 14.65
CA THR A 132 3.63 3.39 14.16
C THR A 132 3.98 4.35 15.29
N ILE A 133 4.64 5.45 14.92
CA ILE A 133 4.77 6.66 15.74
C ILE A 133 4.10 7.78 14.96
N LYS A 134 3.26 8.58 15.62
CA LYS A 134 2.63 9.75 15.02
C LYS A 134 3.15 11.03 15.65
N ILE A 135 3.36 12.02 14.81
CA ILE A 135 3.84 13.35 15.15
C ILE A 135 2.70 14.32 14.91
N TRP A 136 2.40 15.16 15.90
CA TRP A 136 1.23 16.03 15.95
C TRP A 136 1.61 17.44 16.39
N ASP A 137 0.96 18.47 15.84
CA ASP A 137 0.99 19.78 16.47
C ASP A 137 -0.03 19.80 17.62
N TRP A 138 0.43 20.00 18.86
CA TRP A 138 -0.43 19.98 20.04
C TRP A 138 -1.09 21.33 20.35
N GLU A 139 -0.72 22.42 19.67
CA GLU A 139 -1.45 23.69 19.73
C GLU A 139 -2.64 23.72 18.75
N LEU A 140 -2.49 23.19 17.54
CA LEU A 140 -3.53 23.09 16.50
C LEU A 140 -4.41 21.84 16.67
N GLY A 141 -3.83 20.71 17.08
CA GLY A 141 -4.51 19.42 17.21
C GLY A 141 -4.41 18.52 15.98
N GLU A 142 -3.48 18.83 15.08
CA GLU A 142 -3.36 18.25 13.73
C GLU A 142 -2.23 17.20 13.64
N LEU A 143 -2.31 16.31 12.66
CA LEU A 143 -1.32 15.25 12.43
C LEU A 143 -0.25 15.71 11.43
N GLU A 144 0.96 16.01 11.91
CA GLU A 144 2.10 16.42 11.09
C GLU A 144 2.70 15.26 10.28
N ARG A 145 2.83 14.06 10.88
CA ARG A 145 3.51 12.91 10.26
C ARG A 145 3.13 11.57 10.87
N THR A 146 3.16 10.50 10.07
CA THR A 146 3.16 9.10 10.57
C THR A 146 4.48 8.42 10.21
N ILE A 147 5.33 8.19 11.20
CA ILE A 147 6.60 7.47 11.10
C ILE A 147 6.32 5.96 11.20
N LYS A 148 6.91 5.18 10.30
CA LYS A 148 6.86 3.71 10.32
C LYS A 148 8.28 3.14 10.31
N GLY A 149 8.48 1.94 10.88
CA GLY A 149 9.75 1.21 10.73
C GLY A 149 10.13 0.30 11.90
N HIS A 150 9.39 0.35 13.02
CA HIS A 150 9.28 -0.79 13.94
C HIS A 150 8.37 -1.86 13.33
N THR A 151 8.59 -3.14 13.66
CA THR A 151 7.82 -4.27 13.12
C THR A 151 6.82 -4.89 14.10
N LYS A 152 6.77 -4.36 15.32
CA LYS A 152 5.80 -4.70 16.40
C LYS A 152 5.51 -3.45 17.23
N ALA A 153 4.54 -3.58 18.15
CA ALA A 153 4.10 -2.54 19.08
C ALA A 153 5.26 -1.67 19.60
N VAL A 154 5.18 -0.36 19.29
CA VAL A 154 6.05 0.65 19.92
C VAL A 154 5.60 0.73 21.36
N LEU A 155 6.54 0.61 22.31
CA LEU A 155 6.21 0.63 23.74
C LEU A 155 6.60 1.94 24.41
N ASP A 156 7.59 2.66 23.86
CA ASP A 156 8.02 3.94 24.41
C ASP A 156 8.66 4.86 23.37
N VAL A 157 8.57 6.17 23.61
CA VAL A 157 9.19 7.24 22.82
C VAL A 157 9.74 8.33 23.74
N ASP A 158 10.82 8.98 23.34
CA ASP A 158 11.41 10.12 24.07
C ASP A 158 12.15 11.07 23.13
N PHE A 159 12.17 12.38 23.46
CA PHE A 159 12.89 13.40 22.69
C PHE A 159 14.11 13.91 23.45
N GLY A 160 15.26 13.99 22.78
CA GLY A 160 16.52 14.45 23.38
C GLY A 160 17.71 14.16 22.47
N GLY A 161 18.94 14.39 22.93
CA GLY A 161 20.12 14.14 22.11
C GLY A 161 21.32 15.04 22.42
N PRO A 162 22.25 15.19 21.47
CA PRO A 162 23.30 16.20 21.51
C PRO A 162 22.77 17.62 21.71
N ARG A 163 23.57 18.50 22.32
CA ARG A 163 23.22 19.93 22.40
C ARG A 163 23.21 20.52 20.98
N GLY A 164 22.06 21.06 20.57
CA GLY A 164 21.84 21.59 19.21
C GLY A 164 21.34 20.56 18.20
N GLY A 165 21.11 19.30 18.59
CA GLY A 165 20.53 18.26 17.73
C GLY A 165 19.54 17.40 18.50
N THR A 166 18.27 17.82 18.52
CA THR A 166 17.21 16.98 19.09
C THR A 166 16.96 15.78 18.17
N LEU A 167 16.93 14.58 18.74
CA LEU A 167 16.51 13.35 18.10
C LEU A 167 15.25 12.82 18.79
N LEU A 168 14.51 11.98 18.07
CA LEU A 168 13.47 11.13 18.64
C LEU A 168 14.06 9.72 18.84
N ALA A 169 13.91 9.16 20.03
CA ALA A 169 14.16 7.76 20.30
C ALA A 169 12.83 7.00 20.45
N SER A 170 12.79 5.75 19.99
CA SER A 170 11.64 4.86 20.19
C SER A 170 12.11 3.43 20.47
N CYS A 171 11.33 2.65 21.22
CA CYS A 171 11.61 1.23 21.43
C CYS A 171 10.36 0.35 21.27
N SER A 172 10.57 -0.92 20.94
CA SER A 172 9.47 -1.81 20.53
C SER A 172 9.61 -3.24 21.06
N SER A 173 8.48 -3.96 20.98
CA SER A 173 8.45 -5.42 21.08
C SER A 173 9.18 -6.17 19.95
N ASP A 174 9.69 -5.47 18.93
CA ASP A 174 10.57 -6.02 17.88
C ASP A 174 12.04 -6.21 18.29
N LEU A 175 12.35 -6.04 19.58
CA LEU A 175 13.68 -6.16 20.20
C LEU A 175 14.62 -4.97 19.93
N THR A 176 14.22 -3.98 19.13
CA THR A 176 15.07 -2.86 18.73
C THR A 176 14.69 -1.54 19.41
N ILE A 177 15.67 -0.64 19.42
CA ILE A 177 15.48 0.79 19.66
C ILE A 177 15.82 1.51 18.35
N LYS A 178 15.12 2.59 18.02
CA LYS A 178 15.35 3.37 16.80
C LYS A 178 15.57 4.84 17.15
N LEU A 179 16.51 5.46 16.43
CA LEU A 179 16.78 6.89 16.48
C LEU A 179 16.32 7.51 15.16
N TRP A 180 15.55 8.59 15.28
CA TRP A 180 14.98 9.33 14.17
C TRP A 180 15.41 10.79 14.28
N ASP A 181 15.70 11.43 13.15
CA ASP A 181 16.15 12.83 13.12
C ASP A 181 15.01 13.74 12.63
N PRO A 182 14.39 14.56 13.51
CA PRO A 182 13.33 15.49 13.12
C PRO A 182 13.74 16.52 12.06
N SER A 183 15.04 16.81 11.91
CA SER A 183 15.54 17.77 10.92
C SER A 183 15.77 17.14 9.53
N ASP A 184 16.06 15.83 9.47
CA ASP A 184 16.07 15.01 8.26
C ASP A 184 14.74 14.21 8.19
N GLU A 185 13.61 14.93 8.22
CA GLU A 185 12.26 14.42 7.98
C GLU A 185 11.77 13.23 8.86
N TYR A 186 12.30 13.09 10.07
CA TYR A 186 12.11 11.93 10.97
C TYR A 186 12.59 10.59 10.37
N LYS A 187 13.59 10.64 9.49
CA LYS A 187 14.28 9.47 8.92
C LYS A 187 15.00 8.66 10.00
N ASN A 188 15.03 7.34 9.83
CA ASN A 188 15.77 6.46 10.75
C ASN A 188 17.28 6.59 10.52
N ILE A 189 17.95 7.44 11.30
CA ILE A 189 19.41 7.57 11.27
C ILE A 189 20.12 6.37 11.90
N ARG A 190 19.43 5.61 12.76
CA ARG A 190 20.01 4.41 13.41
C ARG A 190 18.96 3.44 13.96
N THR A 191 19.25 2.15 13.86
CA THR A 191 18.59 1.08 14.65
C THR A 191 19.61 0.47 15.59
N LEU A 192 19.25 0.29 16.87
CA LEU A 192 20.07 -0.29 17.93
C LEU A 192 19.54 -1.70 18.27
N PRO A 193 20.13 -2.77 17.74
CA PRO A 193 19.83 -4.14 18.16
C PRO A 193 20.63 -4.50 19.42
N GLY A 194 20.14 -5.45 20.20
CA GLY A 194 20.95 -6.15 21.21
C GLY A 194 20.23 -6.59 22.47
N HIS A 195 19.04 -6.07 22.77
CA HIS A 195 18.18 -6.62 23.82
C HIS A 195 17.63 -8.00 23.40
N ASP A 196 17.59 -8.94 24.34
CA ASP A 196 17.21 -10.33 24.06
C ASP A 196 15.68 -10.56 24.13
N HIS A 197 14.90 -9.52 24.47
CA HIS A 197 13.44 -9.51 24.50
C HIS A 197 12.89 -8.08 24.34
N SER A 198 11.61 -7.94 23.99
CA SER A 198 10.81 -6.70 23.94
C SER A 198 11.31 -5.58 24.87
N VAL A 199 11.59 -4.41 24.27
CA VAL A 199 12.14 -3.23 24.93
C VAL A 199 10.97 -2.31 25.30
N SER A 200 10.80 -2.06 26.60
CA SER A 200 9.57 -1.51 27.18
C SER A 200 9.66 -0.06 27.63
N ALA A 201 10.87 0.47 27.81
CA ALA A 201 11.07 1.90 28.00
C ALA A 201 12.38 2.39 27.38
N VAL A 202 12.42 3.67 26.99
CA VAL A 202 13.59 4.36 26.44
C VAL A 202 13.62 5.83 26.90
N ARG A 203 14.80 6.33 27.28
CA ARG A 203 15.01 7.74 27.69
C ARG A 203 16.37 8.25 27.26
N PHE A 204 16.48 9.53 26.90
CA PHE A 204 17.76 10.23 26.86
C PHE A 204 18.27 10.52 28.28
N ILE A 205 19.56 10.37 28.51
CA ILE A 205 20.20 10.70 29.79
C ILE A 205 20.67 12.17 29.74
N PRO A 206 20.18 13.06 30.63
CA PRO A 206 20.54 14.48 30.58
C PRO A 206 22.04 14.75 30.77
N SER A 207 22.62 15.65 29.96
CA SER A 207 24.01 16.12 30.13
C SER A 207 24.12 17.26 31.16
N GLY A 208 23.80 16.92 32.41
CA GLY A 208 23.62 17.86 33.52
C GLY A 208 24.91 18.44 34.12
N ALA A 209 24.94 19.76 34.20
CA ALA A 209 25.90 20.59 34.96
C ALA A 209 27.40 20.58 34.56
N ALA A 210 28.06 21.72 34.78
CA ALA A 210 29.50 21.87 34.57
C ALA A 210 30.29 21.11 35.65
N GLY A 211 30.89 19.98 35.26
CA GLY A 211 31.65 19.10 36.15
C GLY A 211 31.35 17.60 35.94
N ALA A 212 30.27 17.25 35.24
CA ALA A 212 30.02 15.88 34.81
C ALA A 212 31.01 15.47 33.69
N PRO A 213 31.74 14.34 33.81
CA PRO A 213 32.69 13.91 32.80
C PRO A 213 31.98 13.27 31.59
N SER A 214 32.03 13.97 30.45
CA SER A 214 31.90 13.42 29.09
C SER A 214 30.73 12.45 28.83
N SER A 215 29.53 12.75 29.36
CA SER A 215 28.31 11.91 29.21
C SER A 215 27.25 12.49 28.26
N GLY A 216 27.64 13.40 27.36
CA GLY A 216 26.77 13.84 26.27
C GLY A 216 26.47 12.67 25.32
N ASN A 217 25.24 12.63 24.80
CA ASN A 217 24.80 11.65 23.80
C ASN A 217 24.59 10.21 24.33
N LEU A 218 24.14 10.05 25.58
CA LEU A 218 23.74 8.75 26.13
C LEU A 218 22.21 8.54 26.15
N LEU A 219 21.79 7.30 25.88
CA LEU A 219 20.42 6.82 25.94
C LEU A 219 20.33 5.62 26.91
N VAL A 220 19.24 5.46 27.63
CA VAL A 220 18.94 4.25 28.42
C VAL A 220 17.70 3.54 27.88
N SER A 221 17.68 2.21 27.98
CA SER A 221 16.51 1.38 27.70
C SER A 221 16.27 0.32 28.79
N ALA A 222 15.03 -0.13 28.90
CA ALA A 222 14.58 -1.21 29.78
C ALA A 222 13.90 -2.34 28.99
N SER A 223 14.07 -3.60 29.39
CA SER A 223 13.58 -4.76 28.62
C SER A 223 13.04 -5.90 29.48
N ARG A 224 12.23 -6.75 28.84
CA ARG A 224 11.82 -8.07 29.32
C ARG A 224 12.99 -9.07 29.42
N ASP A 225 14.17 -8.77 28.87
CA ASP A 225 15.41 -9.52 29.08
C ASP A 225 16.02 -9.34 30.50
N LYS A 226 15.32 -8.59 31.37
CA LYS A 226 15.67 -8.31 32.78
C LYS A 226 16.87 -7.36 32.94
N THR A 227 17.26 -6.69 31.86
CA THR A 227 18.37 -5.71 31.87
C THR A 227 17.90 -4.29 31.62
N LEU A 228 18.70 -3.33 32.12
CA LEU A 228 18.78 -1.99 31.54
C LEU A 228 20.02 -1.95 30.63
N ARG A 229 19.96 -1.21 29.53
CA ARG A 229 21.14 -0.95 28.68
C ARG A 229 21.34 0.53 28.47
N ILE A 230 22.60 0.96 28.47
CA ILE A 230 23.02 2.32 28.15
C ILE A 230 23.72 2.30 26.81
N TRP A 231 23.30 3.16 25.91
CA TRP A 231 23.76 3.25 24.52
C TRP A 231 24.40 4.61 24.28
N ASP A 232 25.47 4.62 23.49
CA ASP A 232 25.99 5.84 22.89
C ASP A 232 25.19 6.15 21.61
N VAL A 233 24.51 7.29 21.61
CA VAL A 233 23.57 7.72 20.55
C VAL A 233 24.31 8.00 19.24
N SER A 234 25.55 8.48 19.31
CA SER A 234 26.35 8.90 18.15
C SER A 234 26.93 7.72 17.36
N THR A 235 27.34 6.66 18.05
CA THR A 235 27.95 5.46 17.47
C THR A 235 26.94 4.31 17.30
N GLY A 236 26.02 4.17 18.24
CA GLY A 236 25.05 3.08 18.31
C GLY A 236 25.41 1.93 19.26
N TYR A 237 26.58 1.97 19.91
CA TYR A 237 27.02 0.84 20.73
C TYR A 237 26.38 0.85 22.13
N CYS A 238 26.02 -0.34 22.62
CA CYS A 238 25.68 -0.56 24.02
C CYS A 238 26.94 -0.44 24.88
N VAL A 239 27.09 0.68 25.60
CA VAL A 239 28.26 1.01 26.44
C VAL A 239 28.21 0.27 27.79
N LYS A 240 27.01 0.08 28.38
CA LYS A 240 26.83 -0.69 29.62
C LYS A 240 25.55 -1.53 29.56
N THR A 241 25.61 -2.77 30.06
CA THR A 241 24.42 -3.58 30.39
C THR A 241 24.36 -3.73 31.91
N ILE A 242 23.27 -3.29 32.52
CA ILE A 242 23.03 -3.34 33.97
C ILE A 242 22.06 -4.48 34.25
N ARG A 243 22.39 -5.32 35.24
CA ARG A 243 21.61 -6.51 35.63
C ARG A 243 21.29 -6.45 37.12
N GLY A 244 20.13 -6.97 37.52
CA GLY A 244 19.78 -7.12 38.94
C GLY A 244 18.29 -7.11 39.27
N HIS A 245 17.42 -6.70 38.33
CA HIS A 245 16.01 -7.09 38.39
C HIS A 245 15.87 -8.61 38.17
N ALA A 246 14.95 -9.23 38.89
CA ALA A 246 14.70 -10.67 38.82
C ALA A 246 13.68 -11.06 37.72
N ASP A 247 12.93 -10.09 37.19
CA ASP A 247 12.03 -10.25 36.06
C ASP A 247 11.94 -8.99 35.17
N TRP A 248 10.97 -8.93 34.25
CA TRP A 248 10.79 -7.86 33.25
C TRP A 248 10.90 -6.46 33.87
N VAL A 249 11.83 -5.64 33.37
CA VAL A 249 11.93 -4.21 33.69
C VAL A 249 10.92 -3.44 32.83
N ARG A 250 9.93 -2.80 33.47
CA ARG A 250 8.78 -2.16 32.82
C ARG A 250 9.08 -0.72 32.38
N ASP A 251 9.75 0.06 33.22
CA ASP A 251 10.02 1.49 33.00
C ASP A 251 11.38 1.92 33.57
N VAL A 252 11.92 3.03 33.06
CA VAL A 252 13.16 3.67 33.51
C VAL A 252 13.08 5.20 33.42
N CYS A 253 13.61 5.88 34.44
CA CYS A 253 13.61 7.33 34.59
C CYS A 253 15.01 7.82 35.05
N PRO A 254 15.78 8.52 34.18
CA PRO A 254 17.00 9.21 34.58
C PRO A 254 16.75 10.35 35.57
N SER A 255 17.76 10.65 36.40
CA SER A 255 17.75 11.85 37.23
C SER A 255 18.08 13.12 36.43
N PRO A 256 17.66 14.32 36.89
CA PRO A 256 17.91 15.58 36.16
C PRO A 256 19.39 15.95 35.95
N ASP A 257 20.30 15.38 36.74
CA ASP A 257 21.77 15.52 36.60
C ASP A 257 22.40 14.42 35.70
N GLY A 258 21.60 13.45 35.22
CA GLY A 258 22.07 12.32 34.42
C GLY A 258 22.87 11.25 35.18
N ARG A 259 23.08 11.41 36.51
CA ARG A 259 23.93 10.50 37.30
C ARG A 259 23.25 9.18 37.68
N TYR A 260 21.95 9.21 37.91
CA TYR A 260 21.18 8.08 38.41
C TYR A 260 20.11 7.63 37.44
N LEU A 261 19.76 6.35 37.53
CA LEU A 261 18.57 5.78 36.91
C LEU A 261 17.67 5.22 38.01
N LEU A 262 16.38 5.52 37.97
CA LEU A 262 15.34 4.75 38.66
C LEU A 262 14.72 3.79 37.65
N SER A 263 14.49 2.52 38.03
CA SER A 263 13.75 1.55 37.20
C SER A 263 12.69 0.81 38.01
N ALA A 264 11.68 0.28 37.33
CA ALA A 264 10.57 -0.49 37.90
C ALA A 264 10.39 -1.83 37.17
N GLY A 265 9.85 -2.85 37.83
CA GLY A 265 9.68 -4.17 37.20
C GLY A 265 8.57 -5.07 37.75
N ASN A 266 8.41 -6.20 37.04
CA ASN A 266 7.56 -7.33 37.43
C ASN A 266 7.98 -7.97 38.75
N ASP A 267 9.25 -7.86 39.14
CA ASP A 267 9.79 -8.41 40.39
C ASP A 267 9.33 -7.66 41.66
N GLN A 268 8.33 -6.78 41.52
CA GLN A 268 7.74 -5.96 42.59
C GLN A 268 8.71 -4.97 43.24
N THR A 269 9.92 -4.82 42.68
CA THR A 269 10.92 -3.85 43.13
C THR A 269 11.03 -2.67 42.18
N ALA A 270 11.38 -1.51 42.74
CA ALA A 270 11.98 -0.42 41.98
C ALA A 270 13.42 -0.22 42.46
N ARG A 271 14.34 0.16 41.57
CA ARG A 271 15.78 0.17 41.85
C ARG A 271 16.41 1.48 41.41
N LEU A 272 17.23 2.05 42.29
CA LEU A 272 18.05 3.22 41.98
C LEU A 272 19.48 2.76 41.68
N TRP A 273 20.02 3.19 40.55
CA TRP A 273 21.36 2.83 40.06
C TRP A 273 22.22 4.09 39.95
N ASP A 274 23.49 4.03 40.35
CA ASP A 274 24.47 5.10 40.11
C ASP A 274 25.33 4.75 38.90
N ILE A 275 25.07 5.39 37.76
CA ILE A 275 25.69 5.03 36.49
C ILE A 275 27.05 5.72 36.26
N SER A 276 27.45 6.60 37.17
CA SER A 276 28.82 7.16 37.21
C SER A 276 29.87 6.11 37.61
N LEU A 277 29.44 5.02 38.28
CA LEU A 277 30.31 3.90 38.65
C LEU A 277 30.64 3.01 37.44
N ALA A 278 31.82 2.37 37.46
CA ALA A 278 32.24 1.44 36.41
C ALA A 278 31.25 0.26 36.28
N ASN A 279 30.92 -0.36 37.42
CA ASN A 279 29.85 -1.35 37.55
C ASN A 279 28.68 -0.72 38.33
N PRO A 280 27.54 -0.42 37.68
CA PRO A 280 26.35 0.11 38.37
C PRO A 280 25.63 -0.99 39.16
N GLU A 281 26.06 -1.23 40.39
CA GLU A 281 25.28 -2.01 41.36
C GLU A 281 24.09 -1.17 41.90
N GLY A 282 23.04 -1.85 42.38
CA GLY A 282 21.81 -1.20 42.84
C GLY A 282 22.02 -0.42 44.14
N LYS A 283 22.14 0.91 44.04
CA LYS A 283 22.31 1.85 45.17
C LYS A 283 21.16 1.76 46.18
N LEU A 284 19.92 1.55 45.70
CA LEU A 284 18.74 1.25 46.52
C LEU A 284 17.87 0.20 45.83
N THR A 285 17.20 -0.64 46.61
CA THR A 285 16.07 -1.47 46.16
C THR A 285 14.85 -1.12 47.01
N LEU A 286 13.82 -0.56 46.36
CA LEU A 286 12.56 -0.14 46.94
C LEU A 286 11.61 -1.34 46.93
N ILE A 287 11.23 -1.81 48.12
CA ILE A 287 10.39 -3.01 48.32
C ILE A 287 9.15 -2.60 49.10
N GLY A 288 7.98 -3.06 48.67
CA GLY A 288 6.74 -2.89 49.42
C GLY A 288 5.46 -2.87 48.59
N HIS A 289 5.55 -2.71 47.27
CA HIS A 289 4.42 -2.98 46.37
C HIS A 289 4.09 -4.47 46.35
N GLU A 290 2.81 -4.82 46.18
CA GLU A 290 2.30 -6.20 46.24
C GLU A 290 2.14 -6.83 44.84
N HIS A 291 2.41 -6.07 43.79
CA HIS A 291 2.36 -6.48 42.38
C HIS A 291 3.35 -5.67 41.54
N THR A 292 3.64 -6.13 40.31
CA THR A 292 4.30 -5.39 39.21
C THR A 292 4.21 -3.88 39.35
N ILE A 293 5.36 -3.22 39.43
CA ILE A 293 5.46 -1.78 39.31
C ILE A 293 5.52 -1.46 37.81
N GLU A 294 4.56 -0.69 37.32
CA GLU A 294 4.42 -0.35 35.89
C GLU A 294 5.23 0.88 35.50
N CYS A 295 5.31 1.87 36.40
CA CYS A 295 5.93 3.16 36.13
C CYS A 295 6.68 3.72 37.35
N CYS A 296 7.69 4.54 37.08
CA CYS A 296 8.52 5.19 38.08
C CYS A 296 8.97 6.59 37.65
N THR A 297 9.13 7.50 38.61
CA THR A 297 9.58 8.86 38.33
C THR A 297 10.38 9.45 39.49
N ILE A 298 11.47 10.14 39.16
CA ILE A 298 12.29 10.88 40.13
C ILE A 298 11.69 12.27 40.32
N ALA A 299 11.56 12.72 41.58
CA ALA A 299 10.99 14.02 41.88
C ALA A 299 11.91 15.16 41.38
N PRO A 300 11.37 16.20 40.72
CA PRO A 300 12.13 17.39 40.38
C PRO A 300 12.42 18.25 41.62
N PRO A 301 13.47 19.09 41.62
CA PRO A 301 13.77 20.00 42.73
C PRO A 301 12.62 20.89 43.20
N SER A 302 11.68 21.25 42.32
CA SER A 302 10.48 22.02 42.68
C SER A 302 9.55 21.28 43.65
N ALA A 303 9.55 19.94 43.66
CA ALA A 303 8.76 19.14 44.58
C ALA A 303 9.40 18.96 45.96
N TYR A 304 10.70 19.28 46.12
CA TYR A 304 11.44 18.97 47.35
C TYR A 304 10.92 19.74 48.58
N SER A 305 10.43 20.97 48.39
CA SER A 305 9.73 21.78 49.40
C SER A 305 8.46 21.12 49.95
N HIS A 306 7.78 20.33 49.12
CA HIS A 306 6.48 19.70 49.42
C HIS A 306 6.64 18.26 49.93
N LEU A 307 7.67 17.54 49.49
CA LEU A 307 7.97 16.17 49.90
C LEU A 307 8.81 16.09 51.19
N ALA A 308 9.70 17.06 51.44
CA ALA A 308 10.54 17.06 52.64
C ALA A 308 9.78 16.99 53.98
N PRO A 309 8.63 17.68 54.18
CA PRO A 309 7.81 17.52 55.38
C PRO A 309 7.30 16.08 55.58
N LEU A 310 6.95 15.37 54.49
CA LEU A 310 6.45 13.99 54.53
C LEU A 310 7.55 13.00 54.94
N ALA A 311 8.80 13.30 54.61
CA ALA A 311 9.98 12.58 55.08
C ALA A 311 10.51 13.05 56.46
N GLY A 312 9.78 13.93 57.16
CA GLY A 312 10.18 14.47 58.47
C GLY A 312 11.40 15.41 58.43
N LEU A 313 11.80 15.89 57.25
CA LEU A 313 12.96 16.77 57.08
C LEU A 313 12.59 18.22 57.39
N LYS A 314 13.35 18.85 58.30
CA LYS A 314 13.13 20.24 58.74
C LYS A 314 13.40 21.30 57.67
N ARG A 315 14.04 20.92 56.56
CA ARG A 315 14.34 21.76 55.38
C ARG A 315 14.37 20.85 54.14
N PRO A 316 14.00 21.34 52.96
CA PRO A 316 14.16 20.58 51.72
C PRO A 316 15.65 20.34 51.40
N PRO A 317 15.97 19.23 50.70
CA PRO A 317 17.28 19.03 50.08
C PRO A 317 17.65 20.18 49.13
N PRO A 318 18.95 20.44 48.90
CA PRO A 318 19.41 21.40 47.90
C PRO A 318 18.87 21.10 46.50
N ALA A 319 18.55 22.12 45.71
CA ALA A 319 18.09 21.93 44.33
C ALA A 319 19.16 21.35 43.38
N SER A 320 20.43 21.31 43.81
CA SER A 320 21.53 20.62 43.14
C SER A 320 21.63 19.12 43.50
N SER A 321 20.79 18.63 44.41
CA SER A 321 20.69 17.19 44.71
C SER A 321 19.75 16.48 43.74
N ALA A 322 20.07 15.22 43.44
CA ALA A 322 19.32 14.39 42.52
C ALA A 322 18.92 13.05 43.17
N ALA A 323 17.75 12.53 42.76
CA ALA A 323 17.13 11.31 43.33
C ALA A 323 16.85 11.38 44.85
N GLU A 324 16.53 12.58 45.37
CA GLU A 324 16.20 12.79 46.79
C GLU A 324 14.82 12.22 47.18
N PHE A 325 13.87 12.25 46.24
CA PHE A 325 12.57 11.59 46.36
C PHE A 325 12.19 10.93 45.03
N MET A 326 11.39 9.88 45.12
CA MET A 326 10.97 9.03 43.98
C MET A 326 9.50 8.65 44.15
N ALA A 327 8.78 8.40 43.04
CA ALA A 327 7.43 7.85 43.07
C ALA A 327 7.29 6.64 42.14
N THR A 328 6.47 5.67 42.53
CA THR A 328 6.22 4.41 41.80
C THR A 328 4.72 4.10 41.75
N GLY A 329 4.23 3.62 40.60
CA GLY A 329 2.84 3.20 40.40
C GLY A 329 2.76 1.72 40.04
N SER A 330 1.81 1.00 40.64
CA SER A 330 1.73 -0.46 40.55
C SER A 330 0.34 -0.98 40.14
N ARG A 331 0.33 -2.24 39.69
CA ARG A 331 -0.88 -3.06 39.54
C ARG A 331 -1.58 -3.37 40.87
N ASP A 332 -0.93 -3.14 42.01
CA ASP A 332 -1.58 -3.15 43.34
C ASP A 332 -2.49 -1.94 43.60
N LYS A 333 -2.67 -1.07 42.58
CA LYS A 333 -3.55 0.13 42.57
C LYS A 333 -3.05 1.28 43.45
N SER A 334 -1.93 1.10 44.15
CA SER A 334 -1.31 2.14 44.98
C SER A 334 -0.23 2.91 44.22
N ILE A 335 0.02 4.14 44.69
CA ILE A 335 1.19 4.94 44.35
C ILE A 335 2.03 5.04 45.62
N ARG A 336 3.34 4.80 45.54
CA ARG A 336 4.25 4.97 46.68
C ARG A 336 5.27 6.05 46.42
N ILE A 337 5.48 6.89 47.43
CA ILE A 337 6.50 7.94 47.44
C ILE A 337 7.62 7.50 48.39
N TRP A 338 8.86 7.64 47.94
CA TRP A 338 10.06 7.14 48.61
C TRP A 338 11.08 8.25 48.85
N ASP A 339 11.88 8.13 49.92
CA ASP A 339 13.03 9.01 50.19
C ASP A 339 14.36 8.45 49.62
N ALA A 340 15.41 9.27 49.66
CA ALA A 340 16.79 8.93 49.28
C ALA A 340 17.44 7.76 50.07
N ARG A 341 16.74 7.18 51.05
CA ARG A 341 17.18 6.05 51.88
C ARG A 341 16.39 4.77 51.57
N GLY A 342 15.35 4.86 50.74
CA GLY A 342 14.47 3.75 50.38
C GLY A 342 13.25 3.57 51.31
N ASN A 343 12.95 4.52 52.19
CA ASN A 343 11.75 4.47 53.02
C ASN A 343 10.53 4.89 52.19
N CYS A 344 9.43 4.13 52.25
CA CYS A 344 8.13 4.54 51.72
C CYS A 344 7.51 5.60 52.66
N ILE A 345 7.64 6.89 52.32
CA ILE A 345 7.20 8.01 53.16
C ILE A 345 5.69 8.30 53.03
N LYS A 346 5.07 7.90 51.91
CA LYS A 346 3.61 7.96 51.75
C LYS A 346 3.12 6.92 50.73
N THR A 347 2.01 6.27 51.03
CA THR A 347 1.23 5.50 50.05
C THR A 347 -0.03 6.29 49.73
N LEU A 348 -0.29 6.54 48.44
CA LEU A 348 -1.51 7.16 47.96
C LEU A 348 -2.42 6.05 47.42
N ASN A 349 -3.59 5.91 48.02
CA ASN A 349 -4.61 4.95 47.63
C ASN A 349 -5.79 5.71 47.03
N GLY A 350 -6.40 5.15 45.99
CA GLY A 350 -7.65 5.69 45.43
C GLY A 350 -7.94 5.24 44.02
N HIS A 351 -6.94 4.90 43.21
CA HIS A 351 -7.19 4.26 41.92
C HIS A 351 -7.82 2.88 42.13
N ASP A 352 -8.75 2.52 41.24
CA ASP A 352 -9.56 1.30 41.35
C ASP A 352 -9.02 0.15 40.49
N ASN A 353 -7.96 0.42 39.71
CA ASN A 353 -7.27 -0.53 38.83
C ASN A 353 -5.77 -0.15 38.69
N TRP A 354 -5.03 -0.85 37.82
CA TRP A 354 -3.58 -0.70 37.66
C TRP A 354 -3.15 0.74 37.32
N VAL A 355 -2.21 1.30 38.11
CA VAL A 355 -1.63 2.62 37.83
C VAL A 355 -0.60 2.49 36.71
N ARG A 356 -0.80 3.23 35.60
CA ARG A 356 -0.04 3.08 34.36
C ARG A 356 1.08 4.09 34.18
N ALA A 357 0.84 5.35 34.52
CA ALA A 357 1.87 6.39 34.43
C ALA A 357 1.75 7.44 35.55
N LEU A 358 2.89 8.05 35.88
CA LEU A 358 3.05 9.11 36.87
C LEU A 358 3.84 10.28 36.28
N VAL A 359 3.47 11.51 36.62
CA VAL A 359 4.29 12.69 36.33
C VAL A 359 4.18 13.72 37.44
N PHE A 360 5.33 14.25 37.90
CA PHE A 360 5.34 15.42 38.78
C PHE A 360 4.98 16.67 37.96
N HIS A 361 4.08 17.48 38.50
CA HIS A 361 3.75 18.79 37.96
C HIS A 361 4.99 19.72 37.99
N PRO A 362 5.22 20.61 37.00
CA PRO A 362 6.44 21.44 36.97
C PRO A 362 6.61 22.32 38.22
N GLY A 363 5.49 22.81 38.76
CA GLY A 363 5.44 23.59 40.00
C GLY A 363 5.71 22.78 41.27
N GLY A 364 5.95 21.47 41.17
CA GLY A 364 6.32 20.58 42.27
C GLY A 364 5.22 20.27 43.28
N LYS A 365 4.16 21.07 43.35
CA LYS A 365 3.06 20.94 44.32
C LYS A 365 2.20 19.69 44.12
N TYR A 366 2.09 19.20 42.89
CA TYR A 366 1.20 18.09 42.55
C TYR A 366 1.95 16.91 41.93
N LEU A 367 1.51 15.70 42.25
CA LEU A 367 1.76 14.49 41.47
C LEU A 367 0.49 14.19 40.66
N LEU A 368 0.64 13.83 39.39
CA LEU A 368 -0.46 13.36 38.54
C LEU A 368 -0.29 11.87 38.24
N SER A 369 -1.40 11.16 38.11
CA SER A 369 -1.43 9.72 37.79
C SER A 369 -2.58 9.37 36.85
N VAL A 370 -2.40 8.29 36.09
CA VAL A 370 -3.41 7.67 35.21
C VAL A 370 -3.41 6.16 35.38
N ALA A 371 -4.55 5.52 35.12
CA ALA A 371 -4.75 4.10 35.39
C ALA A 371 -5.76 3.42 34.45
N ASP A 372 -5.82 2.09 34.53
CA ASP A 372 -6.84 1.25 33.89
C ASP A 372 -8.23 1.36 34.54
N ASP A 373 -8.41 2.30 35.49
CA ASP A 373 -9.75 2.73 35.96
C ASP A 373 -10.32 3.88 35.11
N LYS A 374 -9.63 4.23 34.01
CA LYS A 374 -9.93 5.31 33.06
C LYS A 374 -9.77 6.73 33.63
N THR A 375 -9.38 6.88 34.89
CA THR A 375 -9.29 8.19 35.54
C THR A 375 -7.90 8.81 35.43
N LEU A 376 -7.86 10.15 35.35
CA LEU A 376 -6.67 10.94 35.68
C LEU A 376 -6.86 11.56 37.06
N ARG A 377 -5.90 11.37 37.97
CA ARG A 377 -5.95 11.90 39.34
C ARG A 377 -4.81 12.87 39.62
N CYS A 378 -5.09 13.86 40.46
CA CYS A 378 -4.16 14.90 40.89
C CYS A 378 -4.06 14.91 42.42
N TRP A 379 -2.85 14.68 42.93
CA TRP A 379 -2.55 14.50 44.34
C TRP A 379 -1.76 15.71 44.85
N ASP A 380 -2.30 16.41 45.84
CA ASP A 380 -1.69 17.62 46.41
C ASP A 380 -0.67 17.26 47.49
N LEU A 381 0.62 17.39 47.17
CA LEU A 381 1.72 17.02 48.05
C LEU A 381 1.79 17.92 49.29
N THR A 382 1.23 19.13 49.24
CA THR A 382 1.07 19.99 50.43
C THR A 382 -0.03 19.53 51.39
N GLN A 383 -0.95 18.68 50.93
CA GLN A 383 -2.00 18.05 51.73
C GLN A 383 -1.70 16.55 51.92
N GLU A 384 -0.44 16.22 52.21
CA GLU A 384 0.07 14.85 52.35
C GLU A 384 -0.21 13.91 51.16
N GLY A 385 -0.32 14.44 49.94
CA GLY A 385 -0.67 13.67 48.77
C GLY A 385 -2.16 13.30 48.69
N LYS A 386 -3.06 14.08 49.32
CA LYS A 386 -4.51 13.93 49.16
C LYS A 386 -4.92 14.11 47.69
N CYS A 387 -5.77 13.21 47.17
CA CYS A 387 -6.41 13.40 45.86
C CYS A 387 -7.33 14.64 45.92
N VAL A 388 -6.96 15.70 45.19
CA VAL A 388 -7.71 16.96 45.12
C VAL A 388 -8.54 17.09 43.85
N LYS A 389 -8.27 16.27 42.84
CA LYS A 389 -9.07 16.19 41.61
C LYS A 389 -8.99 14.81 40.98
N THR A 390 -10.14 14.30 40.55
CA THR A 390 -10.29 13.17 39.64
C THR A 390 -10.96 13.67 38.38
N LEU A 391 -10.46 13.28 37.21
CA LEU A 391 -11.17 13.34 35.94
C LEU A 391 -11.63 11.91 35.63
N THR A 392 -12.92 11.67 35.73
CA THR A 392 -13.57 10.37 35.44
C THR A 392 -13.57 10.06 33.95
N ASP A 393 -13.85 11.08 33.15
CA ASP A 393 -14.06 11.00 31.70
C ASP A 393 -12.77 11.40 30.96
N ALA A 394 -11.61 10.98 31.49
CA ALA A 394 -10.31 11.30 30.89
C ALA A 394 -10.09 10.53 29.57
N HIS A 395 -10.67 9.33 29.45
CA HIS A 395 -10.77 8.58 28.20
C HIS A 395 -11.91 7.56 28.25
N GLY A 396 -12.46 7.17 27.10
CA GLY A 396 -13.50 6.12 27.02
C GLY A 396 -12.99 4.71 27.36
N HIS A 397 -11.66 4.51 27.26
CA HIS A 397 -10.96 3.26 27.60
C HIS A 397 -9.88 3.53 28.67
N PHE A 398 -9.01 2.56 28.95
CA PHE A 398 -7.85 2.74 29.84
C PHE A 398 -6.98 3.95 29.41
N VAL A 399 -6.25 4.52 30.37
CA VAL A 399 -5.28 5.60 30.13
C VAL A 399 -3.88 5.08 30.45
N SER A 400 -3.16 4.74 29.39
CA SER A 400 -1.87 4.02 29.38
C SER A 400 -0.65 4.88 29.68
N CYS A 401 -0.65 6.14 29.25
CA CYS A 401 0.51 7.02 29.31
C CYS A 401 0.15 8.46 29.72
N LEU A 402 1.12 9.18 30.28
CA LEU A 402 0.99 10.59 30.64
C LEU A 402 2.34 11.31 30.51
N ARG A 403 2.31 12.49 29.90
CA ARG A 403 3.41 13.47 29.88
C ARG A 403 2.89 14.87 30.13
N TRP A 404 3.83 15.78 30.36
CA TRP A 404 3.61 17.20 30.49
C TRP A 404 4.37 17.94 29.39
N ALA A 405 3.75 18.91 28.74
CA ALA A 405 4.41 19.70 27.70
C ALA A 405 5.48 20.63 28.31
N PRO A 406 6.66 20.79 27.70
CA PRO A 406 7.66 21.73 28.18
C PRO A 406 7.10 23.16 28.18
N GLY A 407 7.54 23.98 29.13
CA GLY A 407 7.29 25.41 29.05
C GLY A 407 8.11 25.99 27.89
N ILE A 408 7.47 26.75 26.99
CA ILE A 408 8.16 27.42 25.88
C ILE A 408 9.09 28.50 26.48
N VAL A 409 10.37 28.16 26.61
CA VAL A 409 11.39 29.07 27.14
C VAL A 409 11.73 30.09 26.05
N ARG A 410 11.13 31.27 26.14
CA ARG A 410 11.66 32.44 25.41
C ARG A 410 12.98 32.83 26.05
N GLU A 411 14.05 32.87 25.27
CA GLU A 411 15.31 33.42 25.75
C GLU A 411 15.14 34.91 26.11
N PRO A 412 15.75 35.39 27.20
CA PRO A 412 15.68 36.80 27.57
C PRO A 412 16.51 37.62 26.57
N ALA A 413 15.84 38.49 25.81
CA ALA A 413 16.45 39.26 24.73
C ALA A 413 17.74 40.00 25.15
N THR A 414 18.88 39.51 24.67
CA THR A 414 20.18 40.13 24.90
C THR A 414 20.35 41.33 23.97
N ASN A 415 20.23 42.54 24.53
CA ASN A 415 20.55 43.78 23.80
C ASN A 415 21.98 43.71 23.25
N GLY A 416 22.14 43.84 21.93
CA GLY A 416 23.46 43.84 21.30
C GLY A 416 24.28 45.09 21.64
N GLY A 417 25.59 44.92 21.85
CA GLY A 417 26.48 46.05 22.16
C GLY A 417 27.96 45.69 22.29
N ALA A 418 28.73 46.08 21.27
CA ALA A 418 30.17 46.30 21.26
C ALA A 418 31.17 45.11 21.38
N GLU A 419 32.12 45.18 20.44
CA GLU A 419 33.49 44.66 20.35
C GLU A 419 34.24 44.32 21.66
N GLY A 420 35.10 43.28 21.63
CA GLY A 420 36.12 43.05 22.68
C GLY A 420 36.94 41.77 22.47
N SER A 421 38.27 41.88 22.50
CA SER A 421 39.21 40.76 22.23
C SER A 421 39.76 40.08 23.50
N ASN A 422 40.20 38.82 23.34
CA ASN A 422 41.16 38.06 24.19
C ASN A 422 40.88 37.90 25.71
N GLY A 423 41.10 36.69 26.25
CA GLY A 423 41.36 36.55 27.70
C GLY A 423 41.08 35.20 28.34
N THR A 424 42.14 34.47 28.69
CA THR A 424 42.16 33.18 29.40
C THR A 424 41.68 33.18 30.86
N ALA A 425 41.00 32.09 31.25
CA ALA A 425 41.11 31.34 32.53
C ALA A 425 40.43 31.76 33.85
N ASN A 426 39.84 30.74 34.51
CA ASN A 426 39.67 30.46 35.96
C ASN A 426 39.05 31.51 36.93
N GLY A 427 38.00 31.12 37.68
CA GLY A 427 37.64 31.77 38.95
C GLY A 427 36.31 31.34 39.62
N THR A 428 36.35 30.83 40.85
CA THR A 428 35.20 30.39 41.68
C THR A 428 34.35 31.54 42.31
N PRO A 429 33.01 31.40 42.50
CA PRO A 429 32.14 32.45 43.08
C PRO A 429 31.66 32.22 44.54
N LYS A 430 31.28 33.30 45.26
CA LYS A 430 30.40 33.39 46.48
C LYS A 430 30.39 34.84 47.10
N PRO A 431 29.48 35.26 48.02
CA PRO A 431 28.00 35.28 47.94
C PRO A 431 27.26 36.50 48.62
N GLY A 432 25.92 36.58 48.46
CA GLY A 432 24.96 37.25 49.40
C GLY A 432 24.27 38.54 48.91
N SER A 433 23.17 39.07 49.50
CA SER A 433 22.12 38.49 50.38
C SER A 433 21.05 39.54 50.82
N ALA A 434 19.74 39.21 50.75
CA ALA A 434 18.57 39.92 51.38
C ALA A 434 18.25 41.35 50.84
N VAL A 435 17.13 42.06 51.12
CA VAL A 435 16.03 41.98 52.13
C VAL A 435 14.62 42.24 51.45
N SER A 436 13.53 42.34 52.22
CA SER A 436 12.08 42.52 51.89
C SER A 436 11.69 43.96 51.39
N ASP A 437 10.43 44.41 51.14
CA ASP A 437 9.17 44.21 51.90
C ASP A 437 7.85 44.81 51.25
N VAL A 438 6.69 44.61 51.93
CA VAL A 438 5.39 45.38 51.94
C VAL A 438 4.27 45.18 50.86
N GLN A 439 3.11 44.62 51.31
CA GLN A 439 1.65 45.00 51.21
C GLN A 439 1.01 45.73 49.97
N VAL A 440 -0.31 45.69 49.63
CA VAL A 440 -1.57 44.99 50.07
C VAL A 440 -2.67 45.06 48.95
N SER A 441 -3.80 44.35 49.14
CA SER A 441 -5.04 44.21 48.31
C SER A 441 -5.96 45.48 48.28
N PRO A 442 -7.26 45.51 47.78
CA PRO A 442 -8.17 44.44 47.30
C PRO A 442 -9.13 44.76 46.09
N TRP A 443 -9.93 43.76 45.62
CA TRP A 443 -11.42 43.73 45.61
C TRP A 443 -11.99 42.44 44.94
N ASN A 444 -13.30 42.17 45.12
CA ASN A 444 -14.11 40.96 44.76
C ASN A 444 -15.59 41.43 44.54
N PRO A 445 -16.69 40.64 44.38
CA PRO A 445 -16.95 39.26 43.90
C PRO A 445 -17.68 39.26 42.52
N ALA A 446 -18.29 38.20 41.95
CA ALA A 446 -19.57 37.53 42.30
C ALA A 446 -20.04 36.68 41.04
N LEU A 447 -21.03 35.76 40.97
CA LEU A 447 -21.82 34.93 41.93
C LEU A 447 -22.65 33.86 41.14
N THR A 448 -22.93 32.66 41.70
CA THR A 448 -24.13 31.76 41.49
C THR A 448 -24.50 31.20 40.08
N ASP A 449 -25.22 30.07 39.86
CA ASP A 449 -25.82 29.06 40.78
C ASP A 449 -26.17 27.65 40.17
N LEU A 450 -26.54 26.72 41.07
CA LEU A 450 -27.53 25.60 40.98
C LEU A 450 -27.47 24.42 39.95
N LEU A 451 -26.95 23.28 40.46
CA LEU A 451 -27.53 21.90 40.58
C LEU A 451 -28.05 21.02 39.37
N PRO A 452 -27.95 19.65 39.47
CA PRO A 452 -28.48 18.65 38.51
C PRO A 452 -29.78 17.98 39.07
N PRO A 453 -30.21 16.66 38.94
CA PRO A 453 -29.44 15.37 38.98
C PRO A 453 -29.98 14.14 38.16
N THR A 454 -29.42 12.92 38.38
CA THR A 454 -29.99 11.54 38.15
C THR A 454 -30.20 11.00 36.71
N ARG A 455 -30.21 9.69 36.39
CA ARG A 455 -30.04 8.35 37.05
C ARG A 455 -29.70 7.32 35.90
N ASP A 456 -29.01 6.16 35.96
CA ASP A 456 -28.67 5.09 36.94
C ASP A 456 -29.19 3.71 36.42
N LEU A 457 -28.70 2.57 36.97
CA LEU A 457 -29.25 1.17 36.95
C LEU A 457 -28.71 0.03 36.00
N TRP A 458 -27.94 -0.92 36.61
CA TRP A 458 -27.77 -2.41 36.42
C TRP A 458 -27.46 -3.05 35.03
N THR A 459 -26.30 -3.68 34.70
CA THR A 459 -25.63 -4.94 35.17
C THR A 459 -26.43 -6.27 35.05
N PRO A 460 -25.81 -7.47 34.94
CA PRO A 460 -24.82 -7.98 33.96
C PRO A 460 -25.12 -9.45 33.50
N PHE A 461 -24.28 -10.11 32.69
CA PHE A 461 -24.10 -11.59 32.69
C PHE A 461 -22.77 -12.03 32.04
N GLU A 462 -22.21 -13.16 32.47
CA GLU A 462 -20.93 -13.72 32.00
C GLU A 462 -21.09 -14.84 30.97
N VAL A 463 -20.10 -14.99 30.07
CA VAL A 463 -19.78 -16.27 29.40
C VAL A 463 -18.25 -16.37 29.27
N THR A 464 -17.68 -17.47 29.77
CA THR A 464 -16.24 -17.80 29.64
C THR A 464 -15.95 -18.58 28.36
N TYR A 465 -14.79 -18.33 27.75
CA TYR A 465 -14.21 -19.17 26.69
C TYR A 465 -12.79 -19.60 27.07
N GLY A 466 -12.45 -20.86 26.82
CA GLY A 466 -11.13 -21.43 27.08
C GLY A 466 -10.17 -21.24 25.91
N MET A 467 -8.89 -21.06 26.20
CA MET A 467 -7.83 -21.03 25.19
C MET A 467 -7.57 -22.43 24.60
N LEU A 468 -7.41 -22.51 23.28
CA LEU A 468 -6.68 -23.57 22.61
C LEU A 468 -5.54 -22.94 21.79
N SER A 469 -4.36 -23.54 21.88
CA SER A 469 -3.14 -23.04 21.24
C SER A 469 -3.07 -23.48 19.78
N MET A 470 -2.87 -22.55 18.86
CA MET A 470 -2.43 -22.85 17.49
C MET A 470 -1.01 -22.31 17.27
N THR A 471 -0.06 -23.23 17.16
CA THR A 471 1.32 -22.96 16.72
C THR A 471 1.66 -24.00 15.66
N ASN A 472 1.51 -23.62 14.38
CA ASN A 472 2.26 -24.09 13.20
C ASN A 472 1.60 -23.53 11.93
N TYR A 473 2.18 -22.46 11.38
CA TYR A 473 1.96 -22.04 10.00
C TYR A 473 3.35 -21.76 9.40
N GLY A 474 3.86 -22.73 8.64
CA GLY A 474 5.22 -22.76 8.11
C GLY A 474 5.40 -23.68 6.90
N GLU A 475 4.29 -24.11 6.29
CA GLU A 475 4.23 -24.88 5.03
C GLU A 475 2.86 -24.56 4.40
N LEU A 476 2.81 -23.62 3.45
CA LEU A 476 1.57 -23.24 2.76
C LEU A 476 1.81 -22.80 1.29
N PHE A 477 2.55 -23.64 0.55
CA PHE A 477 2.45 -23.71 -0.91
C PHE A 477 2.56 -25.19 -1.31
N PRO A 478 1.43 -25.91 -1.47
CA PRO A 478 1.49 -27.24 -2.05
C PRO A 478 1.92 -27.13 -3.51
N ALA A 479 3.02 -27.80 -3.88
CA ALA A 479 3.30 -28.05 -5.29
C ALA A 479 2.13 -28.86 -5.87
N GLU A 480 1.69 -28.53 -7.10
CA GLU A 480 0.47 -29.08 -7.72
C GLU A 480 0.51 -30.61 -7.80
N ALA A 481 -0.10 -31.26 -6.80
CA ALA A 481 -0.21 -32.70 -6.73
C ALA A 481 -1.22 -33.17 -7.78
N ARG A 482 -0.73 -33.87 -8.81
CA ARG A 482 -1.56 -34.42 -9.88
C ARG A 482 -2.48 -35.51 -9.36
N TYR A 483 -3.70 -35.12 -8.99
CA TYR A 483 -4.80 -36.04 -8.72
C TYR A 483 -5.62 -36.33 -9.98
N ASP A 484 -6.35 -37.43 -9.95
CA ASP A 484 -7.03 -37.99 -11.12
C ASP A 484 -8.19 -37.09 -11.58
N LEU A 485 -8.16 -36.67 -12.86
CA LEU A 485 -9.14 -35.72 -13.43
C LEU A 485 -10.59 -36.22 -13.31
N GLY A 486 -10.80 -37.55 -13.29
CA GLY A 486 -12.12 -38.15 -13.11
C GLY A 486 -12.70 -38.04 -11.70
N LEU A 487 -11.89 -37.71 -10.69
CA LEU A 487 -12.33 -37.56 -9.29
C LEU A 487 -12.64 -36.10 -8.92
N ILE A 488 -11.90 -35.13 -9.46
CA ILE A 488 -12.05 -33.69 -9.14
C ILE A 488 -13.36 -33.11 -9.72
N ALA A 489 -13.79 -33.59 -10.89
CA ALA A 489 -14.99 -33.11 -11.58
C ALA A 489 -16.28 -33.16 -10.74
N ALA A 490 -16.36 -34.08 -9.77
CA ALA A 490 -17.52 -34.24 -8.89
C ALA A 490 -17.61 -33.21 -7.75
N SER A 491 -16.60 -32.34 -7.57
CA SER A 491 -16.52 -31.37 -6.47
C SER A 491 -16.27 -29.92 -6.89
N LEU A 492 -16.36 -29.58 -8.18
CA LEU A 492 -16.19 -28.18 -8.63
C LEU A 492 -17.49 -27.38 -8.52
N GLN A 493 -17.38 -26.08 -8.23
CA GLN A 493 -18.52 -25.15 -8.17
C GLN A 493 -18.62 -24.26 -9.43
N LEU A 494 -19.83 -23.78 -9.72
CA LEU A 494 -20.06 -22.76 -10.74
C LEU A 494 -19.66 -21.37 -10.22
N LEU A 495 -19.27 -20.46 -11.10
CA LEU A 495 -18.84 -19.09 -10.74
C LEU A 495 -19.47 -18.06 -11.71
N PRO A 496 -20.43 -17.23 -11.28
CA PRO A 496 -21.11 -17.21 -9.98
C PRO A 496 -21.79 -18.54 -9.59
N PRO A 497 -21.80 -18.92 -8.29
CA PRO A 497 -22.51 -20.11 -7.84
C PRO A 497 -24.03 -20.01 -8.05
N ALA A 498 -24.68 -21.16 -8.27
CA ALA A 498 -26.12 -21.26 -8.44
C ALA A 498 -26.69 -22.38 -7.55
N GLN A 499 -27.93 -22.24 -7.10
CA GLN A 499 -28.59 -23.25 -6.27
C GLN A 499 -28.99 -24.47 -7.12
N LEU A 500 -28.30 -25.59 -6.92
CA LEU A 500 -28.62 -26.87 -7.53
C LEU A 500 -29.57 -27.68 -6.63
N PRO A 501 -30.59 -28.38 -7.19
CA PRO A 501 -31.44 -29.27 -6.40
C PRO A 501 -30.65 -30.46 -5.82
N SER A 502 -31.05 -30.91 -4.62
CA SER A 502 -30.49 -32.13 -4.01
C SER A 502 -30.79 -33.37 -4.86
N HIS A 503 -29.76 -34.14 -5.21
CA HIS A 503 -29.87 -35.33 -6.05
C HIS A 503 -30.80 -36.41 -5.45
N ASN A 504 -31.60 -37.04 -6.32
CA ASN A 504 -32.18 -38.37 -6.14
C ASN A 504 -31.61 -39.30 -7.21
N GLU A 505 -31.41 -40.58 -6.89
CA GLU A 505 -30.64 -41.56 -7.68
C GLU A 505 -31.35 -42.12 -8.93
N THR A 506 -32.08 -41.29 -9.69
CA THR A 506 -32.74 -41.69 -10.94
C THR A 506 -32.28 -40.83 -12.11
N THR A 507 -31.25 -41.31 -12.81
CA THR A 507 -30.54 -40.59 -13.88
C THR A 507 -31.36 -40.48 -15.17
N SER A 508 -32.20 -39.46 -15.25
CA SER A 508 -32.64 -38.87 -16.52
C SER A 508 -32.21 -37.40 -16.54
N GLY A 509 -31.90 -36.85 -17.72
CA GLY A 509 -31.19 -35.57 -17.82
C GLY A 509 -30.76 -35.22 -19.24
N PHE A 510 -29.90 -34.22 -19.40
CA PHE A 510 -29.37 -33.74 -20.68
C PHE A 510 -28.00 -34.35 -20.97
N SER A 511 -27.92 -35.23 -21.98
CA SER A 511 -26.68 -35.91 -22.39
C SER A 511 -26.11 -35.32 -23.69
N PRO A 512 -24.95 -34.63 -23.67
CA PRO A 512 -24.33 -34.04 -24.87
C PRO A 512 -23.89 -35.02 -25.97
N ASP A 513 -24.02 -36.33 -25.75
CA ASP A 513 -23.80 -37.40 -26.72
C ASP A 513 -25.09 -37.97 -27.35
N GLU A 514 -26.26 -37.74 -26.74
CA GLU A 514 -27.55 -38.31 -27.16
C GLU A 514 -28.50 -37.31 -27.86
N ILE A 515 -28.04 -36.08 -28.04
CA ILE A 515 -28.80 -34.97 -28.62
C ILE A 515 -28.36 -34.64 -30.04
N SER A 516 -29.24 -34.02 -30.83
CA SER A 516 -28.79 -33.20 -31.95
C SER A 516 -28.01 -32.00 -31.42
N THR A 517 -26.83 -31.72 -31.99
CA THR A 517 -25.99 -30.55 -31.68
C THR A 517 -26.55 -29.25 -32.28
N THR A 518 -27.86 -29.05 -32.13
CA THR A 518 -28.59 -27.86 -32.61
C THR A 518 -28.94 -26.98 -31.41
N VAL A 519 -28.66 -25.69 -31.56
CA VAL A 519 -29.22 -24.64 -30.71
C VAL A 519 -30.42 -24.02 -31.43
N TYR A 520 -31.58 -24.05 -30.79
CA TYR A 520 -32.80 -23.40 -31.26
C TYR A 520 -32.97 -22.06 -30.55
N ILE A 521 -33.32 -21.00 -31.28
CA ILE A 521 -33.70 -19.70 -30.68
C ILE A 521 -35.06 -19.24 -31.19
N THR A 522 -35.94 -18.79 -30.28
CA THR A 522 -37.26 -18.28 -30.67
C THR A 522 -37.17 -16.96 -31.41
N LYS A 523 -38.04 -16.74 -32.40
CA LYS A 523 -37.98 -15.59 -33.30
C LYS A 523 -38.10 -14.25 -32.59
N ASP A 524 -38.87 -14.18 -31.50
CA ASP A 524 -38.98 -13.01 -30.64
C ASP A 524 -37.64 -12.67 -29.98
N LEU A 525 -37.03 -13.60 -29.21
CA LEU A 525 -35.74 -13.40 -28.56
C LEU A 525 -34.61 -13.16 -29.58
N ALA A 526 -34.62 -13.87 -30.71
CA ALA A 526 -33.67 -13.67 -31.80
C ALA A 526 -33.65 -12.23 -32.31
N SER A 527 -34.81 -11.56 -32.34
CA SER A 527 -34.96 -10.15 -32.74
C SER A 527 -34.75 -9.14 -31.60
N ARG A 528 -34.84 -9.59 -30.34
CA ARG A 528 -34.82 -8.73 -29.15
C ARG A 528 -33.42 -8.18 -28.90
N ARG A 529 -33.33 -6.85 -28.74
CA ARG A 529 -32.17 -6.13 -28.19
C ARG A 529 -32.60 -5.48 -26.88
N ASP A 530 -31.72 -5.52 -25.89
CA ASP A 530 -31.97 -4.97 -24.56
C ASP A 530 -31.78 -3.44 -24.55
N THR A 531 -32.47 -2.75 -23.62
CA THR A 531 -32.51 -1.28 -23.58
C THR A 531 -32.11 -0.66 -22.24
N GLY A 532 -32.14 -1.44 -21.16
CA GLY A 532 -31.73 -1.04 -19.81
C GLY A 532 -30.23 -1.11 -19.55
N GLY A 533 -29.46 -1.83 -20.38
CA GLY A 533 -27.98 -1.90 -20.29
C GLY A 533 -27.28 -0.57 -20.58
N LEU A 534 -25.99 -0.44 -20.22
CA LEU A 534 -25.22 0.78 -20.44
C LEU A 534 -24.75 0.98 -21.89
N THR A 535 -24.54 -0.09 -22.65
CA THR A 535 -24.11 0.00 -24.05
C THR A 535 -25.19 0.62 -24.96
N LEU A 536 -24.74 1.44 -25.92
CA LEU A 536 -25.54 1.99 -27.01
C LEU A 536 -25.58 1.06 -28.25
N ILE A 537 -24.81 -0.04 -28.23
CA ILE A 537 -24.77 -1.08 -29.28
C ILE A 537 -25.20 -2.45 -28.73
N PRO A 538 -26.37 -2.57 -28.05
CA PRO A 538 -26.81 -3.82 -27.42
C PRO A 538 -26.99 -4.93 -28.46
N PRO A 539 -26.37 -6.11 -28.30
CA PRO A 539 -26.58 -7.23 -29.20
C PRO A 539 -28.02 -7.75 -29.14
N SER A 540 -28.42 -8.38 -30.23
CA SER A 540 -29.65 -9.16 -30.31
C SER A 540 -29.44 -10.55 -29.72
N GLY A 541 -30.53 -11.20 -29.29
CA GLY A 541 -30.48 -12.60 -28.86
C GLY A 541 -29.87 -13.53 -29.92
N LEU A 542 -30.06 -13.22 -31.22
CA LEU A 542 -29.44 -13.96 -32.33
C LEU A 542 -27.91 -13.75 -32.41
N GLU A 543 -27.40 -12.56 -32.10
CA GLU A 543 -25.96 -12.29 -32.09
C GLU A 543 -25.29 -12.99 -30.90
N PHE A 544 -25.88 -12.93 -29.70
CA PHE A 544 -25.43 -13.71 -28.54
C PHE A 544 -25.44 -15.22 -28.80
N ALA A 545 -26.52 -15.76 -29.39
CA ALA A 545 -26.61 -17.17 -29.74
C ALA A 545 -25.55 -17.61 -30.76
N ARG A 546 -25.15 -16.73 -31.70
CA ARG A 546 -24.04 -17.00 -32.64
C ARG A 546 -22.67 -17.01 -31.96
N VAL A 547 -22.45 -16.27 -30.88
CA VAL A 547 -21.22 -16.38 -30.08
C VAL A 547 -21.26 -17.67 -29.27
N PHE A 548 -22.37 -17.95 -28.57
CA PHE A 548 -22.54 -19.18 -27.79
C PHE A 548 -22.35 -20.46 -28.61
N VAL A 549 -22.81 -20.51 -29.88
CA VAL A 549 -22.56 -21.67 -30.76
C VAL A 549 -21.07 -21.83 -31.12
N LYS A 550 -20.30 -20.74 -31.22
CA LYS A 550 -18.83 -20.85 -31.35
C LYS A 550 -18.20 -21.37 -30.06
N ASP A 551 -18.63 -20.84 -28.92
CA ASP A 551 -18.16 -21.28 -27.60
C ASP A 551 -18.40 -22.79 -27.38
N LEU A 552 -19.56 -23.29 -27.80
CA LEU A 552 -19.89 -24.72 -27.80
C LEU A 552 -18.98 -25.54 -28.73
N ILE A 553 -18.71 -25.07 -29.94
CA ILE A 553 -17.80 -25.75 -30.88
C ILE A 553 -16.38 -25.82 -30.32
N GLU A 554 -15.88 -24.71 -29.78
CA GLU A 554 -14.53 -24.62 -29.21
C GLU A 554 -14.38 -25.51 -27.98
N ALA A 555 -15.34 -25.45 -27.04
CA ALA A 555 -15.23 -26.16 -25.77
C ALA A 555 -15.62 -27.65 -25.83
N SER A 556 -16.37 -28.10 -26.85
CA SER A 556 -16.74 -29.52 -27.02
C SER A 556 -15.97 -30.24 -28.13
N GLY A 557 -15.31 -29.52 -29.03
CA GLY A 557 -14.70 -30.08 -30.25
C GLY A 557 -15.70 -30.63 -31.28
N LYS A 558 -17.01 -30.51 -31.03
CA LYS A 558 -18.09 -31.02 -31.90
C LYS A 558 -18.67 -29.89 -32.78
N PRO A 559 -19.18 -30.18 -33.99
CA PRO A 559 -19.92 -29.19 -34.78
C PRO A 559 -21.30 -28.91 -34.16
N TRP A 560 -21.62 -27.64 -33.93
CA TRP A 560 -22.95 -27.19 -33.49
C TRP A 560 -23.59 -26.25 -34.53
N THR A 561 -24.92 -26.25 -34.60
CA THR A 561 -25.73 -25.42 -35.51
C THR A 561 -26.66 -24.47 -34.75
N LEU A 562 -27.21 -23.47 -35.45
CA LEU A 562 -28.15 -22.49 -34.90
C LEU A 562 -29.38 -22.36 -35.80
N GLU A 563 -30.57 -22.61 -35.27
CA GLU A 563 -31.85 -22.49 -35.97
C GLU A 563 -32.78 -21.47 -35.31
N VAL A 564 -33.36 -20.57 -36.10
CA VAL A 564 -34.36 -19.59 -35.63
C VAL A 564 -35.76 -20.14 -35.87
N VAL A 565 -36.51 -20.41 -34.80
CA VAL A 565 -37.82 -21.06 -34.83
C VAL A 565 -38.94 -20.13 -34.39
N ALA A 566 -40.16 -20.35 -34.88
CA ALA A 566 -41.33 -19.58 -34.44
C ALA A 566 -41.81 -19.99 -33.03
N VAL A 567 -41.69 -21.27 -32.70
CA VAL A 567 -42.00 -21.90 -31.39
C VAL A 567 -41.02 -23.06 -31.21
N PRO A 568 -40.46 -23.32 -30.01
CA PRO A 568 -39.63 -24.51 -29.78
C PRO A 568 -40.43 -25.80 -30.02
N PRO A 569 -39.95 -26.77 -30.84
CA PRO A 569 -40.69 -27.99 -31.09
C PRO A 569 -40.79 -28.86 -29.83
N THR A 570 -41.99 -29.33 -29.49
CA THR A 570 -42.26 -30.03 -28.22
C THR A 570 -41.46 -31.34 -28.02
N ASN A 571 -40.95 -31.96 -29.10
CA ASN A 571 -40.29 -33.26 -29.10
C ASN A 571 -38.82 -33.25 -29.59
N VAL A 572 -38.17 -32.10 -29.82
CA VAL A 572 -36.73 -32.10 -30.22
C VAL A 572 -35.78 -32.22 -29.02
N THR A 573 -34.59 -32.73 -29.30
CA THR A 573 -33.44 -32.71 -28.38
C THR A 573 -32.51 -31.52 -28.69
N GLY A 574 -31.62 -31.17 -27.77
CA GLY A 574 -30.67 -30.07 -27.94
C GLY A 574 -30.93 -28.87 -27.01
N ILE A 575 -30.42 -27.69 -27.37
CA ILE A 575 -30.48 -26.49 -26.52
C ILE A 575 -31.52 -25.52 -27.09
N ILE A 576 -32.35 -24.93 -26.22
CA ILE A 576 -33.43 -24.02 -26.58
C ILE A 576 -33.21 -22.67 -25.87
N LEU A 577 -33.28 -21.58 -26.63
CA LEU A 577 -33.13 -20.20 -26.16
C LEU A 577 -34.44 -19.44 -26.42
N GLU A 578 -35.09 -18.95 -25.38
CA GLU A 578 -36.43 -18.34 -25.46
C GLU A 578 -36.61 -17.11 -24.56
N GLY A 579 -37.65 -16.32 -24.81
CA GLY A 579 -38.06 -15.26 -23.90
C GLY A 579 -38.71 -15.84 -22.63
N PHE A 580 -38.41 -15.28 -21.46
CA PHE A 580 -39.13 -15.62 -20.24
C PHE A 580 -40.55 -15.04 -20.27
N HIS A 581 -41.55 -15.92 -20.07
CA HIS A 581 -42.98 -15.57 -20.11
C HIS A 581 -43.72 -15.77 -18.77
N GLY A 582 -42.98 -15.99 -17.67
CA GLY A 582 -43.55 -16.16 -16.33
C GLY A 582 -43.68 -14.86 -15.55
N ASP A 583 -43.89 -15.00 -14.23
CA ASP A 583 -43.93 -13.89 -13.28
C ASP A 583 -42.53 -13.27 -13.09
N ALA A 584 -42.32 -12.10 -13.69
CA ALA A 584 -41.05 -11.37 -13.66
C ALA A 584 -40.74 -10.70 -12.32
N SER A 585 -41.64 -10.70 -11.32
CA SER A 585 -41.38 -10.09 -10.00
C SER A 585 -40.22 -10.74 -9.23
N ARG A 586 -39.84 -11.97 -9.61
CA ARG A 586 -38.67 -12.70 -9.08
C ARG A 586 -37.38 -12.49 -9.89
N LEU A 587 -37.43 -11.72 -10.98
CA LEU A 587 -36.33 -11.52 -11.94
C LEU A 587 -35.83 -10.06 -11.90
N SER A 588 -35.40 -9.64 -10.72
CA SER A 588 -34.97 -8.27 -10.38
C SER A 588 -33.53 -8.24 -9.84
N TYR A 589 -32.95 -7.05 -9.71
CA TYR A 589 -31.77 -6.78 -8.88
C TYR A 589 -32.10 -6.91 -7.38
N GLU A 590 -31.11 -6.82 -6.49
CA GLU A 590 -31.31 -6.97 -5.03
C GLU A 590 -32.15 -5.84 -4.42
N ASN A 591 -32.11 -4.63 -4.98
CA ASN A 591 -33.00 -3.52 -4.64
C ASN A 591 -34.44 -3.67 -5.17
N GLY A 592 -34.76 -4.79 -5.85
CA GLY A 592 -36.09 -5.05 -6.41
C GLY A 592 -36.36 -4.47 -7.80
N SER A 593 -35.46 -3.64 -8.35
CA SER A 593 -35.61 -3.09 -9.71
C SER A 593 -35.56 -4.20 -10.78
N PRO A 594 -36.45 -4.20 -11.80
CA PRO A 594 -36.43 -5.20 -12.87
C PRO A 594 -35.11 -5.24 -13.63
N THR A 595 -34.70 -6.43 -14.13
CA THR A 595 -33.50 -6.57 -14.96
C THR A 595 -33.71 -7.41 -16.21
N GLU A 596 -33.08 -6.99 -17.31
CA GLU A 596 -32.94 -7.76 -18.57
C GLU A 596 -31.82 -8.83 -18.49
N GLU A 597 -31.06 -8.87 -17.38
CA GLU A 597 -29.94 -9.80 -17.13
C GLU A 597 -30.34 -11.12 -16.42
N ALA A 598 -31.62 -11.32 -16.13
CA ALA A 598 -32.09 -12.50 -15.41
C ALA A 598 -32.47 -13.66 -16.35
N TYR A 599 -32.41 -14.89 -15.86
CA TYR A 599 -32.77 -16.07 -16.64
C TYR A 599 -33.31 -17.22 -15.79
N VAL A 600 -33.98 -18.15 -16.46
CA VAL A 600 -34.29 -19.48 -15.95
C VAL A 600 -33.59 -20.50 -16.85
N LEU A 601 -32.80 -21.40 -16.24
CA LEU A 601 -32.17 -22.55 -16.90
C LEU A 601 -32.88 -23.82 -16.42
N ASN A 602 -33.49 -24.55 -17.37
CA ASN A 602 -34.32 -25.73 -17.12
C ASN A 602 -33.73 -26.93 -17.89
N ILE A 603 -33.06 -27.82 -17.16
CA ILE A 603 -32.50 -29.07 -17.67
C ILE A 603 -33.58 -30.15 -17.59
N GLN A 604 -33.89 -30.77 -18.73
CA GLN A 604 -34.86 -31.86 -18.86
C GLN A 604 -34.23 -33.03 -19.63
N TYR A 605 -34.99 -34.11 -19.81
CA TYR A 605 -34.52 -35.26 -20.59
C TYR A 605 -34.13 -34.86 -22.02
N ASN A 606 -32.83 -34.95 -22.33
CA ASN A 606 -32.19 -34.60 -23.59
C ASN A 606 -32.57 -33.22 -24.18
N ARG A 607 -32.91 -32.25 -23.32
CA ARG A 607 -32.94 -30.82 -23.66
C ARG A 607 -32.52 -29.90 -22.51
N ALA A 608 -31.93 -28.76 -22.85
CA ALA A 608 -31.65 -27.66 -21.93
C ALA A 608 -32.34 -26.38 -22.45
N ILE A 609 -33.19 -25.76 -21.65
CA ILE A 609 -33.95 -24.55 -22.01
C ILE A 609 -33.40 -23.37 -21.21
N ILE A 610 -33.06 -22.27 -21.88
CA ILE A 610 -32.66 -20.99 -21.27
C ILE A 610 -33.71 -19.93 -21.63
N SER A 611 -34.53 -19.56 -20.65
CA SER A 611 -35.59 -18.56 -20.79
C SER A 611 -35.10 -17.23 -20.19
N GLY A 612 -34.70 -16.26 -21.03
CA GLY A 612 -34.12 -14.99 -20.59
C GLY A 612 -35.15 -13.87 -20.38
N SER A 613 -35.01 -13.07 -19.32
CA SER A 613 -35.84 -11.86 -19.13
C SER A 613 -35.55 -10.81 -20.21
N GLY A 614 -34.30 -10.75 -20.67
CA GLY A 614 -33.81 -10.08 -21.88
C GLY A 614 -32.75 -10.92 -22.62
N ALA A 615 -32.12 -10.33 -23.62
CA ALA A 615 -31.08 -10.96 -24.45
C ALA A 615 -29.79 -11.22 -23.65
N ARG A 616 -29.37 -10.29 -22.79
CA ARG A 616 -28.26 -10.44 -21.82
C ARG A 616 -28.57 -11.52 -20.79
N GLY A 617 -29.82 -11.61 -20.32
CA GLY A 617 -30.25 -12.68 -19.43
C GLY A 617 -30.05 -14.06 -20.04
N MET A 618 -30.52 -14.27 -21.28
CA MET A 618 -30.24 -15.50 -22.02
C MET A 618 -28.72 -15.73 -22.15
N TRP A 619 -27.94 -14.71 -22.53
CA TRP A 619 -26.49 -14.81 -22.64
C TRP A 619 -25.82 -15.29 -21.34
N TRP A 620 -26.20 -14.74 -20.18
CA TRP A 620 -25.69 -15.18 -18.88
C TRP A 620 -26.12 -16.62 -18.52
N GLY A 621 -27.33 -17.02 -18.91
CA GLY A 621 -27.76 -18.42 -18.85
C GLY A 621 -26.90 -19.36 -19.68
N THR A 622 -26.40 -18.92 -20.85
CA THR A 622 -25.44 -19.73 -21.64
C THR A 622 -24.11 -19.92 -20.92
N ARG A 623 -23.64 -18.93 -20.13
CA ARG A 623 -22.40 -19.07 -19.34
C ARG A 623 -22.57 -20.15 -18.27
N THR A 624 -23.70 -20.15 -17.57
CA THR A 624 -24.03 -21.17 -16.56
C THR A 624 -24.14 -22.57 -17.16
N LEU A 625 -24.76 -22.71 -18.34
CA LEU A 625 -24.84 -23.99 -19.03
C LEU A 625 -23.45 -24.49 -19.51
N LEU A 626 -22.60 -23.60 -20.04
CA LEU A 626 -21.21 -23.96 -20.40
C LEU A 626 -20.41 -24.44 -19.18
N GLN A 627 -20.48 -23.72 -18.06
CA GLN A 627 -19.77 -24.13 -16.85
C GLN A 627 -20.28 -25.48 -16.30
N GLN A 628 -21.59 -25.74 -16.33
CA GLN A 628 -22.12 -27.07 -15.97
C GLN A 628 -21.59 -28.17 -16.88
N LEU A 629 -21.57 -27.95 -18.20
CA LEU A 629 -21.04 -28.91 -19.18
C LEU A 629 -19.54 -29.15 -19.01
N MET A 630 -18.77 -28.12 -18.65
CA MET A 630 -17.34 -28.27 -18.37
C MET A 630 -17.12 -29.04 -17.06
N VAL A 631 -17.83 -28.69 -15.98
CA VAL A 631 -17.72 -29.36 -14.67
C VAL A 631 -18.18 -30.81 -14.74
N SER A 632 -19.24 -31.13 -15.49
CA SER A 632 -19.66 -32.53 -15.73
C SER A 632 -18.73 -33.30 -16.70
N ASN A 633 -17.65 -32.69 -17.19
CA ASN A 633 -16.77 -33.23 -18.24
C ASN A 633 -17.57 -33.71 -19.47
N TRP A 634 -18.54 -32.89 -19.90
CA TRP A 634 -19.50 -33.13 -20.99
C TRP A 634 -20.39 -34.38 -20.82
N THR A 635 -20.48 -34.93 -19.60
CA THR A 635 -21.42 -36.03 -19.28
C THR A 635 -22.81 -35.51 -18.90
N VAL A 636 -23.74 -36.43 -18.58
CA VAL A 636 -25.17 -36.17 -18.38
C VAL A 636 -25.44 -35.17 -17.24
N LEU A 637 -26.04 -34.03 -17.57
CA LEU A 637 -26.54 -33.08 -16.57
C LEU A 637 -27.90 -33.55 -16.01
N PRO A 638 -28.08 -33.64 -14.69
CA PRO A 638 -29.34 -34.08 -14.09
C PRO A 638 -30.47 -33.07 -14.33
N THR A 639 -31.73 -33.56 -14.39
CA THR A 639 -32.90 -32.68 -14.46
C THR A 639 -32.90 -31.66 -13.31
N SER A 640 -32.96 -30.38 -13.64
CA SER A 640 -32.80 -29.29 -12.67
C SER A 640 -33.45 -28.00 -13.17
N LEU A 641 -33.80 -27.11 -12.24
CA LEU A 641 -34.38 -25.80 -12.54
C LEU A 641 -33.64 -24.74 -11.71
N ILE A 642 -32.92 -23.86 -12.40
CA ILE A 642 -32.21 -22.72 -11.82
C ILE A 642 -32.92 -21.45 -12.24
N THR A 643 -33.21 -20.58 -11.29
CA THR A 643 -33.69 -19.21 -11.53
C THR A 643 -32.64 -18.27 -10.96
N ASP A 644 -32.10 -17.37 -11.77
CA ASP A 644 -30.91 -16.60 -11.42
C ASP A 644 -30.93 -15.19 -12.03
N ALA A 645 -30.37 -14.23 -11.29
CA ALA A 645 -30.34 -12.81 -11.63
C ALA A 645 -29.24 -12.09 -10.83
N PRO A 646 -28.51 -11.13 -11.42
CA PRO A 646 -27.49 -10.39 -10.69
C PRO A 646 -28.11 -9.54 -9.59
N ALA A 647 -27.47 -9.48 -8.42
CA ALA A 647 -27.85 -8.59 -7.33
C ALA A 647 -27.58 -7.12 -7.67
N TYR A 648 -26.47 -6.82 -8.35
CA TYR A 648 -26.04 -5.46 -8.73
C TYR A 648 -25.79 -5.34 -10.25
N ALA A 649 -26.06 -4.15 -10.81
CA ALA A 649 -25.97 -3.89 -12.25
C ALA A 649 -24.52 -3.72 -12.73
N THR A 650 -23.73 -2.95 -11.97
CA THR A 650 -22.30 -2.71 -12.21
C THR A 650 -21.49 -3.83 -11.56
N ARG A 651 -20.82 -4.63 -12.41
CA ARG A 651 -19.96 -5.75 -12.04
C ARG A 651 -18.72 -5.65 -12.92
N GLY A 652 -17.82 -4.75 -12.56
CA GLY A 652 -16.76 -4.28 -13.45
C GLY A 652 -15.35 -4.70 -13.05
N PHE A 653 -14.44 -4.54 -14.00
CA PHE A 653 -13.01 -4.54 -13.77
C PHE A 653 -12.39 -3.31 -14.47
N MET A 654 -11.34 -2.76 -13.89
CA MET A 654 -10.59 -1.61 -14.41
C MET A 654 -9.15 -2.02 -14.71
N LEU A 655 -8.64 -1.56 -15.84
CA LEU A 655 -7.23 -1.72 -16.22
C LEU A 655 -6.62 -0.36 -16.54
N ASP A 656 -5.63 0.05 -15.75
CA ASP A 656 -4.82 1.23 -16.01
C ASP A 656 -4.10 1.08 -17.35
N SER A 657 -4.62 1.79 -18.35
CA SER A 657 -4.03 1.92 -19.69
C SER A 657 -3.48 3.34 -19.95
N GLY A 658 -3.28 4.12 -18.87
CA GLY A 658 -2.67 5.45 -18.89
C GLY A 658 -1.18 5.40 -18.54
N ARG A 659 -0.76 4.43 -17.70
CA ARG A 659 0.64 4.17 -17.33
C ARG A 659 1.29 3.01 -18.07
N LYS A 660 0.51 2.17 -18.78
CA LYS A 660 1.00 1.09 -19.66
C LYS A 660 0.07 0.88 -20.85
N TRP A 661 0.62 0.65 -22.05
CA TRP A 661 -0.17 0.29 -23.22
C TRP A 661 -0.50 -1.21 -23.31
N TYR A 662 -1.67 -1.51 -23.91
CA TYR A 662 -2.17 -2.85 -24.15
C TYR A 662 -2.69 -3.03 -25.57
N ALA A 663 -2.39 -4.17 -26.18
CA ALA A 663 -2.78 -4.48 -27.55
C ALA A 663 -4.29 -4.75 -27.69
N PRO A 664 -4.92 -4.39 -28.83
CA PRO A 664 -6.33 -4.66 -29.09
C PRO A 664 -6.72 -6.14 -28.97
N SER A 665 -5.80 -7.07 -29.21
CA SER A 665 -5.98 -8.51 -29.02
C SER A 665 -6.11 -8.89 -27.55
N PHE A 666 -5.16 -8.48 -26.70
CA PHE A 666 -5.17 -8.74 -25.26
C PHE A 666 -6.43 -8.17 -24.59
N LEU A 667 -6.79 -6.91 -24.92
CA LEU A 667 -7.99 -6.27 -24.38
C LEU A 667 -9.27 -7.03 -24.76
N LYS A 668 -9.34 -7.59 -25.97
CA LYS A 668 -10.45 -8.45 -26.43
C LYS A 668 -10.46 -9.80 -25.70
N GLU A 669 -9.32 -10.44 -25.50
CA GLU A 669 -9.20 -11.70 -24.75
C GLU A 669 -9.66 -11.51 -23.28
N LEU A 670 -9.16 -10.47 -22.60
CA LEU A 670 -9.52 -10.13 -21.22
C LEU A 670 -11.02 -9.86 -21.07
N CYS A 671 -11.62 -9.18 -22.05
CA CYS A 671 -13.06 -8.93 -22.09
C CYS A 671 -13.88 -10.23 -22.34
N THR A 672 -13.39 -11.16 -23.17
CA THR A 672 -14.01 -12.49 -23.29
C THR A 672 -13.95 -13.26 -21.95
N TYR A 673 -12.79 -13.23 -21.30
CA TYR A 673 -12.56 -13.90 -20.02
C TYR A 673 -13.49 -13.37 -18.92
N ALA A 674 -13.60 -12.06 -18.75
CA ALA A 674 -14.49 -11.44 -17.77
C ALA A 674 -15.98 -11.75 -18.03
N SER A 675 -16.39 -11.86 -19.30
CA SER A 675 -17.75 -12.26 -19.68
C SER A 675 -18.07 -13.69 -19.25
N PHE A 676 -17.10 -14.61 -19.20
CA PHE A 676 -17.36 -15.99 -18.81
C PHE A 676 -17.82 -16.08 -17.34
N PHE A 677 -17.38 -15.13 -16.51
CA PHE A 677 -17.74 -14.98 -15.09
C PHE A 677 -18.82 -13.89 -14.83
N LYS A 678 -19.59 -13.53 -15.87
CA LYS A 678 -20.77 -12.63 -15.80
C LYS A 678 -20.51 -11.17 -15.36
N MET A 679 -19.27 -10.68 -15.52
CA MET A 679 -18.97 -9.24 -15.43
C MET A 679 -19.77 -8.46 -16.50
N SER A 680 -20.21 -7.24 -16.17
CA SER A 680 -21.03 -6.39 -17.06
C SER A 680 -20.29 -5.18 -17.63
N GLU A 681 -19.15 -4.81 -17.05
CA GLU A 681 -18.43 -3.56 -17.37
C GLU A 681 -16.91 -3.78 -17.46
N PHE A 682 -16.29 -3.04 -18.38
CA PHE A 682 -14.83 -2.86 -18.44
C PHE A 682 -14.55 -1.36 -18.36
N HIS A 683 -14.01 -0.90 -17.22
CA HIS A 683 -13.55 0.46 -17.03
C HIS A 683 -12.16 0.58 -17.69
N TYR A 684 -12.11 1.30 -18.80
CA TYR A 684 -10.90 1.48 -19.60
C TYR A 684 -10.31 2.85 -19.29
N HIS A 685 -9.35 2.84 -18.36
CA HIS A 685 -8.62 4.02 -17.89
C HIS A 685 -7.63 4.47 -18.97
N THR A 686 -7.97 5.48 -19.78
CA THR A 686 -7.30 5.70 -21.09
C THR A 686 -6.12 6.66 -21.06
N SER A 687 -5.95 7.46 -20.02
CA SER A 687 -4.92 8.52 -19.98
C SER A 687 -4.47 8.80 -18.56
N ASP A 688 -3.16 8.81 -18.32
CA ASP A 688 -2.57 9.16 -17.02
C ASP A 688 -1.08 9.48 -17.22
N ASN A 689 -0.38 9.64 -16.10
CA ASN A 689 1.05 9.63 -15.99
C ASN A 689 1.58 8.73 -14.89
N TYR A 690 2.80 8.27 -15.13
CA TYR A 690 3.63 7.76 -14.07
C TYR A 690 3.79 8.85 -12.97
N PRO A 691 3.69 8.51 -11.67
CA PRO A 691 3.64 9.52 -10.61
C PRO A 691 4.89 10.40 -10.56
N LEU A 692 4.74 11.72 -10.63
CA LEU A 692 5.85 12.69 -10.70
C LEU A 692 6.81 12.67 -9.49
N ASN A 693 6.44 12.00 -8.40
CA ASN A 693 7.22 11.82 -7.17
C ASN A 693 7.89 10.44 -7.05
N ARG A 694 7.89 9.63 -8.12
CA ARG A 694 8.50 8.28 -8.17
C ARG A 694 9.40 8.14 -9.40
N GLY A 695 10.20 7.07 -9.44
CA GLY A 695 10.88 6.58 -10.65
C GLY A 695 12.34 6.96 -10.82
N HIS A 696 12.73 7.16 -12.07
CA HIS A 696 14.06 7.60 -12.49
C HIS A 696 14.21 9.12 -12.29
N ASN A 697 15.45 9.62 -12.36
CA ASN A 697 15.77 11.05 -12.13
C ASN A 697 15.49 11.90 -13.38
N ASP A 698 14.30 11.74 -13.94
CA ASP A 698 13.84 12.33 -15.20
C ASP A 698 13.20 13.70 -14.94
N THR A 699 13.20 14.60 -15.94
CA THR A 699 12.42 15.84 -15.82
C THR A 699 10.93 15.58 -16.03
N TRP A 700 10.04 16.39 -15.44
CA TRP A 700 8.58 16.19 -15.52
C TRP A 700 8.05 16.08 -16.98
N ASN A 701 8.73 16.72 -17.93
CA ASN A 701 8.44 16.65 -19.37
C ASN A 701 8.92 15.34 -20.03
N GLU A 702 9.82 14.58 -19.41
CA GLU A 702 10.35 13.27 -19.87
C GLU A 702 9.61 12.08 -19.24
N VAL A 703 9.12 12.19 -17.98
CA VAL A 703 8.35 11.17 -17.26
C VAL A 703 7.23 10.55 -18.13
N TYR A 704 7.00 9.23 -18.05
CA TYR A 704 5.97 8.57 -18.86
C TYR A 704 4.57 9.15 -18.59
N SER A 705 3.91 9.61 -19.65
CA SER A 705 2.49 9.96 -19.68
C SER A 705 1.93 9.55 -21.03
N GLN A 706 0.74 8.97 -21.07
CA GLN A 706 0.14 8.47 -22.31
C GLN A 706 -1.34 8.81 -22.37
N PHE A 707 -1.85 8.89 -23.60
CA PHE A 707 -3.26 9.03 -23.91
C PHE A 707 -3.56 7.95 -24.97
N SER A 708 -4.20 6.85 -24.55
CA SER A 708 -4.29 5.60 -25.31
C SER A 708 -5.29 5.61 -26.48
N LEU A 709 -6.00 6.71 -26.71
CA LEU A 709 -6.86 6.92 -27.88
C LEU A 709 -6.25 7.97 -28.81
N ARG A 710 -6.02 7.63 -30.09
CA ARG A 710 -5.38 8.56 -31.04
C ARG A 710 -6.41 9.48 -31.70
N PRO A 711 -6.40 10.81 -31.46
CA PRO A 711 -7.33 11.71 -32.11
C PRO A 711 -7.23 11.64 -33.64
N GLU A 712 -8.35 11.91 -34.31
CA GLU A 712 -8.44 12.09 -35.76
C GLU A 712 -8.17 13.57 -36.13
N SER A 713 -8.41 14.49 -35.20
CA SER A 713 -8.16 15.93 -35.34
C SER A 713 -6.70 16.33 -35.10
N GLU A 714 -6.14 17.12 -36.04
CA GLU A 714 -4.75 17.60 -35.99
C GLU A 714 -4.45 18.52 -34.79
N ASP A 715 -5.42 19.33 -34.34
CA ASP A 715 -5.25 20.24 -33.19
C ASP A 715 -5.10 19.52 -31.84
N LEU A 716 -5.38 18.22 -31.78
CA LEU A 716 -5.22 17.37 -30.60
C LEU A 716 -3.98 16.45 -30.63
N GLU A 717 -3.17 16.45 -31.70
CA GLU A 717 -2.00 15.55 -31.79
C GLU A 717 -0.99 15.75 -30.64
N GLY A 718 -0.95 16.93 -30.02
CA GLY A 718 -0.07 17.23 -28.88
C GLY A 718 -0.28 16.36 -27.65
N LEU A 719 -1.46 15.73 -27.49
CA LEU A 719 -1.72 14.73 -26.44
C LEU A 719 -0.85 13.47 -26.59
N ILE A 720 -0.39 13.17 -27.81
CA ILE A 720 0.17 11.85 -28.16
C ILE A 720 1.70 11.89 -28.21
N GLN A 721 2.34 11.47 -27.13
CA GLN A 721 3.79 11.28 -27.09
C GLN A 721 4.24 9.99 -27.82
N ARG A 722 3.49 8.89 -27.71
CA ARG A 722 3.84 7.61 -28.34
C ARG A 722 2.72 7.12 -29.26
N ARG A 723 2.77 7.51 -30.53
CA ARG A 723 1.74 7.20 -31.55
C ARG A 723 1.52 5.70 -31.80
N ASN A 724 2.52 4.87 -31.53
CA ASN A 724 2.42 3.40 -31.66
C ASN A 724 1.72 2.74 -30.45
N GLU A 725 1.63 3.43 -29.31
CA GLU A 725 0.97 3.00 -28.08
C GLU A 725 -0.45 3.59 -28.00
N THR A 726 -1.17 3.59 -29.11
CA THR A 726 -2.53 4.15 -29.19
C THR A 726 -3.48 3.25 -29.97
N LEU A 727 -4.74 3.22 -29.54
CA LEU A 727 -5.85 2.69 -30.32
C LEU A 727 -6.31 3.76 -31.32
N THR A 728 -6.52 3.36 -32.58
CA THR A 728 -7.29 4.20 -33.50
C THR A 728 -8.78 4.11 -33.16
N ARG A 729 -9.58 5.03 -33.72
CA ARG A 729 -11.04 4.93 -33.69
C ARG A 729 -11.55 3.55 -34.13
N SER A 730 -10.99 3.01 -35.21
CA SER A 730 -11.35 1.68 -35.72
C SER A 730 -11.03 0.57 -34.71
N ASP A 731 -9.88 0.63 -34.03
CA ASP A 731 -9.48 -0.37 -33.03
C ASP A 731 -10.37 -0.31 -31.78
N PHE A 732 -10.66 0.91 -31.29
CA PHE A 732 -11.55 1.11 -30.16
C PHE A 732 -13.00 0.73 -30.50
N GLU A 733 -13.50 1.11 -31.68
CA GLU A 733 -14.82 0.70 -32.15
C GLU A 733 -14.94 -0.83 -32.31
N ASP A 734 -13.87 -1.53 -32.71
CA ASP A 734 -13.84 -2.99 -32.78
C ASP A 734 -13.72 -3.66 -31.41
N LEU A 735 -12.95 -3.06 -30.48
CA LEU A 735 -12.85 -3.50 -29.08
C LEU A 735 -14.20 -3.39 -28.37
N GLN A 736 -14.89 -2.24 -28.44
CA GLN A 736 -16.21 -2.09 -27.80
C GLN A 736 -17.28 -2.96 -28.47
N ARG A 737 -17.23 -3.20 -29.79
CA ARG A 737 -18.12 -4.17 -30.46
C ARG A 737 -17.88 -5.61 -30.01
N HIS A 738 -16.62 -6.02 -29.84
CA HIS A 738 -16.27 -7.34 -29.31
C HIS A 738 -16.73 -7.54 -27.87
N CYS A 739 -16.54 -6.54 -26.99
CA CYS A 739 -17.03 -6.56 -25.61
C CYS A 739 -18.56 -6.58 -25.54
N ALA A 740 -19.24 -5.70 -26.30
CA ALA A 740 -20.70 -5.64 -26.34
C ALA A 740 -21.29 -6.98 -26.77
N SER A 741 -20.70 -7.65 -27.79
CA SER A 741 -21.12 -8.98 -28.26
C SER A 741 -21.03 -10.10 -27.20
N ARG A 742 -20.44 -9.81 -26.04
CA ARG A 742 -20.31 -10.69 -24.87
C ARG A 742 -20.92 -10.08 -23.60
N GLY A 743 -21.78 -9.08 -23.74
CA GLY A 743 -22.57 -8.51 -22.64
C GLY A 743 -21.84 -7.48 -21.78
N ILE A 744 -20.60 -7.14 -22.13
CA ILE A 744 -19.77 -6.15 -21.43
C ILE A 744 -19.85 -4.79 -22.12
N THR A 745 -20.12 -3.74 -21.34
CA THR A 745 -19.99 -2.35 -21.80
C THR A 745 -18.61 -1.81 -21.44
N ILE A 746 -17.95 -1.12 -22.36
CA ILE A 746 -16.73 -0.36 -22.03
C ILE A 746 -17.13 1.01 -21.48
N ILE A 747 -16.61 1.35 -20.32
CA ILE A 747 -16.71 2.67 -19.69
C ILE A 747 -15.34 3.34 -19.86
N PRO A 748 -15.15 4.23 -20.84
CA PRO A 748 -13.88 4.91 -21.06
C PRO A 748 -13.74 6.09 -20.10
N GLU A 749 -12.49 6.37 -19.76
CA GLU A 749 -12.07 7.44 -18.86
C GLU A 749 -10.99 8.31 -19.50
N ILE A 750 -11.14 9.63 -19.40
CA ILE A 750 -10.12 10.60 -19.77
C ILE A 750 -9.89 11.50 -18.56
N GLU A 751 -8.69 11.46 -18.01
CA GLU A 751 -8.33 12.11 -16.75
C GLU A 751 -8.21 13.64 -16.86
N ALA A 752 -9.02 14.34 -16.08
CA ALA A 752 -8.83 15.73 -15.68
C ALA A 752 -9.71 16.04 -14.45
N PRO A 753 -9.28 16.89 -13.49
CA PRO A 753 -8.13 17.80 -13.57
C PRO A 753 -6.90 17.33 -12.78
N GLY A 754 -7.00 16.18 -12.09
CA GLY A 754 -5.85 15.38 -11.68
C GLY A 754 -5.27 14.59 -12.86
N HIS A 755 -4.12 13.95 -12.62
CA HIS A 755 -3.52 12.90 -13.48
C HIS A 755 -3.34 13.24 -14.98
N CYS A 756 -3.37 14.53 -15.33
CA CYS A 756 -3.52 15.01 -16.70
C CYS A 756 -2.20 15.51 -17.32
N LEU A 757 -1.05 14.90 -16.98
CA LEU A 757 0.27 15.33 -17.49
C LEU A 757 0.38 15.25 -19.03
N SER A 758 -0.46 14.43 -19.68
CA SER A 758 -0.62 14.41 -21.14
C SER A 758 -1.12 15.75 -21.69
N ILE A 759 -2.05 16.42 -20.98
CA ILE A 759 -2.57 17.76 -21.31
C ILE A 759 -1.55 18.83 -20.95
N THR A 760 -0.96 18.79 -19.75
CA THR A 760 -0.05 19.86 -19.28
C THR A 760 1.34 19.81 -19.93
N LYS A 761 1.80 18.67 -20.46
CA LYS A 761 2.99 18.64 -21.34
C LYS A 761 2.72 19.28 -22.70
N TRP A 762 1.52 19.08 -23.25
CA TRP A 762 1.10 19.73 -24.49
C TRP A 762 0.92 21.23 -24.30
N LYS A 763 0.34 21.63 -23.16
CA LYS A 763 -0.01 23.02 -22.82
C LYS A 763 0.50 23.39 -21.41
N PRO A 764 1.82 23.63 -21.23
CA PRO A 764 2.43 23.92 -19.93
C PRO A 764 1.91 25.19 -19.24
N GLU A 765 1.29 26.09 -20.00
CA GLU A 765 0.60 27.28 -19.50
C GLU A 765 -0.65 26.95 -18.65
N LEU A 766 -1.24 25.76 -18.84
CA LEU A 766 -2.42 25.31 -18.10
C LEU A 766 -2.07 24.55 -16.81
N ALA A 767 -0.80 24.37 -16.47
CA ALA A 767 -0.39 23.54 -15.34
C ALA A 767 -0.33 24.32 -14.01
N LEU A 768 -0.75 23.69 -12.90
CA LEU A 768 -0.44 24.16 -11.55
C LEU A 768 1.07 23.99 -11.22
N SER A 769 1.45 24.24 -9.96
CA SER A 769 2.80 23.98 -9.45
C SER A 769 3.19 22.50 -9.57
N LYS A 770 2.33 21.60 -9.03
CA LYS A 770 2.35 20.15 -9.29
C LYS A 770 1.93 19.92 -10.75
N LYS A 771 2.81 19.36 -11.58
CA LYS A 771 2.69 19.45 -13.06
C LYS A 771 1.70 18.47 -13.68
N ASP A 772 1.20 17.50 -12.92
CA ASP A 772 0.14 16.57 -13.30
C ASP A 772 -1.27 17.12 -13.01
N LEU A 773 -1.39 18.33 -12.44
CA LEU A 773 -2.68 18.98 -12.18
C LEU A 773 -2.95 20.17 -13.14
N LEU A 774 -4.18 20.24 -13.62
CA LEU A 774 -4.69 21.34 -14.46
C LEU A 774 -5.08 22.56 -13.59
N ASN A 775 -4.70 23.76 -14.00
CA ASN A 775 -5.13 25.00 -13.38
C ASN A 775 -6.53 25.39 -13.88
N LEU A 776 -7.56 25.01 -13.12
CA LEU A 776 -8.96 25.30 -13.46
C LEU A 776 -9.29 26.80 -13.56
N THR A 777 -8.56 27.67 -12.86
CA THR A 777 -8.76 29.14 -12.92
C THR A 777 -8.27 29.77 -14.23
N HIS A 778 -7.48 29.04 -15.04
CA HIS A 778 -7.01 29.56 -16.32
C HIS A 778 -8.11 29.47 -17.39
N PRO A 779 -8.43 30.56 -18.12
CA PRO A 779 -9.63 30.63 -18.97
C PRO A 779 -9.68 29.57 -20.09
N ASP A 780 -8.52 29.10 -20.57
CA ASP A 780 -8.45 28.08 -21.62
C ASP A 780 -8.51 26.63 -21.10
N SER A 781 -8.51 26.38 -19.79
CA SER A 781 -8.48 25.03 -19.22
C SER A 781 -9.76 24.23 -19.49
N ILE A 782 -10.93 24.76 -19.09
CA ILE A 782 -12.21 24.10 -19.34
C ILE A 782 -12.52 24.00 -20.84
N PRO A 783 -12.30 25.04 -21.68
CA PRO A 783 -12.38 24.91 -23.14
C PRO A 783 -11.47 23.83 -23.73
N THR A 784 -10.23 23.69 -23.26
CA THR A 784 -9.31 22.64 -23.73
C THR A 784 -9.86 21.25 -23.40
N VAL A 785 -10.29 21.00 -22.16
CA VAL A 785 -10.84 19.69 -21.77
C VAL A 785 -12.15 19.39 -22.52
N LYS A 786 -13.02 20.39 -22.72
CA LYS A 786 -14.23 20.22 -23.55
C LYS A 786 -13.88 19.84 -24.99
N ARG A 787 -12.93 20.52 -25.63
CA ARG A 787 -12.48 20.21 -27.00
C ARG A 787 -11.91 18.79 -27.14
N ILE A 788 -11.24 18.27 -26.11
CA ILE A 788 -10.82 16.86 -26.05
C ILE A 788 -12.04 15.94 -26.01
N TRP A 789 -13.03 16.22 -25.16
CA TRP A 789 -14.25 15.40 -25.09
C TRP A 789 -15.14 15.49 -26.35
N GLU A 790 -15.16 16.63 -27.06
CA GLU A 790 -15.83 16.77 -28.37
C GLU A 790 -15.34 15.75 -29.41
N GLU A 791 -14.04 15.41 -29.38
CA GLU A 791 -13.42 14.41 -30.26
C GLU A 791 -13.94 13.00 -29.98
N PHE A 792 -13.95 12.61 -28.69
CA PHE A 792 -14.09 11.22 -28.27
C PHE A 792 -15.51 10.84 -27.83
N LEU A 793 -16.35 11.78 -27.39
CA LEU A 793 -17.78 11.53 -27.08
C LEU A 793 -18.54 10.74 -28.16
N PRO A 794 -18.37 11.00 -29.47
CA PRO A 794 -19.03 10.25 -30.54
C PRO A 794 -18.52 8.82 -30.72
N TRP A 795 -17.31 8.50 -30.23
CA TRP A 795 -16.74 7.15 -30.31
C TRP A 795 -17.39 6.23 -29.28
N PHE A 796 -17.68 6.78 -28.10
CA PHE A 796 -18.04 6.02 -26.90
C PHE A 796 -19.48 5.50 -26.94
N GLN A 797 -19.65 4.20 -27.26
CA GLN A 797 -20.97 3.55 -27.36
C GLN A 797 -21.50 3.09 -26.00
N THR A 798 -21.51 4.01 -25.04
CA THR A 798 -21.99 3.86 -23.66
C THR A 798 -22.83 5.10 -23.24
N LYS A 799 -23.77 4.89 -22.32
CA LYS A 799 -24.57 5.91 -21.63
C LYS A 799 -23.81 6.63 -20.50
N GLU A 800 -22.74 6.02 -20.00
CA GLU A 800 -21.94 6.52 -18.87
C GLU A 800 -20.46 6.59 -19.27
N VAL A 801 -19.79 7.69 -18.93
CA VAL A 801 -18.35 7.92 -19.14
C VAL A 801 -17.71 8.40 -17.85
N HIS A 802 -16.44 8.11 -17.63
CA HIS A 802 -15.69 8.60 -16.47
C HIS A 802 -14.86 9.83 -16.88
N ILE A 803 -14.85 10.89 -16.07
CA ILE A 803 -13.89 12.02 -16.26
C ILE A 803 -12.68 11.92 -15.32
N GLY A 804 -12.62 10.84 -14.53
CA GLY A 804 -11.55 10.63 -13.56
C GLY A 804 -11.72 11.54 -12.35
N ALA A 805 -10.83 12.53 -12.25
CA ALA A 805 -10.90 13.64 -11.29
C ALA A 805 -10.58 13.24 -9.83
N ASP A 806 -9.62 12.36 -9.65
CA ASP A 806 -8.95 12.02 -8.38
C ASP A 806 -7.73 12.91 -8.07
N GLU A 807 -7.14 12.70 -6.88
CA GLU A 807 -5.94 13.36 -6.31
C GLU A 807 -5.72 14.87 -6.60
N TYR A 808 -6.81 15.62 -6.74
CA TYR A 808 -6.78 17.07 -6.94
C TYR A 808 -6.61 17.84 -5.62
N ASP A 809 -6.25 19.12 -5.71
CA ASP A 809 -5.99 19.96 -4.53
C ASP A 809 -7.31 20.37 -3.85
N SER A 810 -7.57 19.86 -2.63
CA SER A 810 -8.79 20.14 -1.87
C SER A 810 -8.92 21.60 -1.43
N THR A 811 -7.85 22.41 -1.49
CA THR A 811 -7.94 23.86 -1.30
C THR A 811 -8.60 24.59 -2.48
N LEU A 812 -8.76 23.90 -3.62
CA LEU A 812 -9.42 24.38 -4.84
C LEU A 812 -10.81 23.72 -5.05
N ALA A 813 -11.46 23.25 -3.99
CA ALA A 813 -12.73 22.52 -4.04
C ALA A 813 -13.84 23.24 -4.83
N ASP A 814 -13.98 24.57 -4.72
CA ASP A 814 -14.99 25.33 -5.46
C ASP A 814 -14.73 25.32 -6.98
N ASP A 815 -13.47 25.45 -7.41
CA ASP A 815 -13.09 25.34 -8.83
C ASP A 815 -13.31 23.92 -9.35
N TYR A 816 -12.95 22.91 -8.55
CA TYR A 816 -13.16 21.49 -8.85
C TYR A 816 -14.64 21.14 -9.04
N ILE A 817 -15.50 21.52 -8.09
CA ILE A 817 -16.94 21.28 -8.15
C ILE A 817 -17.56 22.00 -9.37
N ALA A 818 -17.14 23.24 -9.63
CA ALA A 818 -17.57 23.98 -10.82
C ALA A 818 -17.19 23.26 -12.12
N PHE A 819 -15.95 22.77 -12.22
CA PHE A 819 -15.46 22.00 -13.37
C PHE A 819 -16.23 20.69 -13.57
N VAL A 820 -16.42 19.88 -12.53
CA VAL A 820 -17.15 18.61 -12.62
C VAL A 820 -18.61 18.84 -13.02
N ASN A 821 -19.28 19.82 -12.43
CA ASN A 821 -20.66 20.17 -12.77
C ASN A 821 -20.77 20.71 -14.21
N GLU A 822 -19.84 21.56 -14.65
CA GLU A 822 -19.82 22.10 -16.01
C GLU A 822 -19.52 21.01 -17.06
N LEU A 823 -18.65 20.04 -16.77
CA LEU A 823 -18.44 18.88 -17.62
C LEU A 823 -19.64 17.93 -17.62
N SER A 824 -20.27 17.65 -16.48
CA SER A 824 -21.47 16.81 -16.40
C SER A 824 -22.61 17.38 -17.27
N ALA A 825 -22.88 18.69 -17.13
CA ALA A 825 -23.85 19.40 -17.96
C ALA A 825 -23.47 19.37 -19.46
N PHE A 826 -22.18 19.44 -19.78
CA PHE A 826 -21.67 19.35 -21.15
C PHE A 826 -21.82 17.95 -21.76
N MET A 827 -21.44 16.87 -21.06
CA MET A 827 -21.62 15.49 -21.58
C MET A 827 -23.11 15.15 -21.78
N ASN A 828 -23.96 15.65 -20.88
CA ASN A 828 -25.41 15.45 -20.95
C ASN A 828 -26.02 16.19 -22.15
N SER A 829 -25.72 17.49 -22.31
CA SER A 829 -26.28 18.31 -23.39
C SER A 829 -25.71 17.98 -24.78
N THR A 830 -24.45 17.58 -24.88
CA THR A 830 -23.79 17.22 -26.15
C THR A 830 -24.13 15.81 -26.62
N ALA A 831 -24.20 14.83 -25.70
CA ALA A 831 -24.25 13.41 -26.06
C ALA A 831 -25.25 12.56 -25.26
N GLY A 832 -26.05 13.15 -24.37
CA GLY A 832 -27.02 12.44 -23.53
C GLY A 832 -26.39 11.49 -22.51
N LYS A 833 -25.09 11.66 -22.20
CA LYS A 833 -24.34 10.77 -21.29
C LYS A 833 -24.37 11.29 -19.86
N ARG A 834 -24.28 10.39 -18.87
CA ARG A 834 -23.98 10.73 -17.48
C ARG A 834 -22.47 10.61 -17.22
N VAL A 835 -21.99 11.40 -16.27
CA VAL A 835 -20.59 11.40 -15.81
C VAL A 835 -20.45 10.56 -14.55
N ARG A 836 -19.37 9.78 -14.50
CA ARG A 836 -18.78 9.21 -13.29
C ARG A 836 -17.52 10.01 -12.93
N ILE A 837 -17.26 10.17 -11.64
CA ILE A 837 -15.98 10.64 -11.08
C ILE A 837 -15.47 9.65 -10.03
N TRP A 838 -14.17 9.69 -9.75
CA TRP A 838 -13.66 9.17 -8.48
C TRP A 838 -14.19 10.05 -7.34
N GLY A 839 -14.51 9.43 -6.19
CA GLY A 839 -14.82 10.19 -4.99
C GLY A 839 -13.55 10.82 -4.41
N THR A 840 -13.51 12.14 -4.34
CA THR A 840 -12.34 12.99 -4.02
C THR A 840 -12.73 13.98 -2.93
N ASP A 841 -11.79 14.40 -2.06
CA ASP A 841 -12.07 15.34 -0.97
C ASP A 841 -12.31 16.77 -1.52
N GLU A 842 -13.58 17.17 -1.67
CA GLU A 842 -14.02 18.48 -2.17
C GLU A 842 -14.76 19.32 -1.09
N PRO A 843 -14.08 19.74 0.00
CA PRO A 843 -14.68 20.42 1.15
C PRO A 843 -15.11 21.88 0.86
N SER A 844 -16.23 22.05 0.15
CA SER A 844 -16.88 23.35 -0.09
C SER A 844 -17.93 23.71 0.98
N SER A 845 -18.21 25.00 1.12
CA SER A 845 -19.33 25.56 1.90
C SER A 845 -20.30 26.40 1.06
N THR A 846 -20.08 26.41 -0.24
CA THR A 846 -20.60 27.38 -1.22
C THR A 846 -21.17 26.71 -2.46
N LEU A 847 -20.61 25.58 -2.86
CA LEU A 847 -21.04 24.74 -3.97
C LEU A 847 -21.22 23.29 -3.51
N THR A 848 -21.93 22.50 -4.31
CA THR A 848 -22.01 21.03 -4.18
C THR A 848 -21.93 20.41 -5.58
N LEU A 849 -21.50 19.16 -5.67
CA LEU A 849 -21.68 18.38 -6.90
C LEU A 849 -23.17 18.26 -7.27
N ASP A 850 -23.45 18.06 -8.55
CA ASP A 850 -24.78 17.76 -9.06
C ASP A 850 -25.12 16.27 -8.78
N PRO A 851 -26.25 15.94 -8.12
CA PRO A 851 -26.61 14.55 -7.80
C PRO A 851 -26.82 13.62 -9.00
N SER A 852 -26.83 14.12 -10.24
CA SER A 852 -26.79 13.29 -11.44
C SER A 852 -25.41 12.70 -11.76
N VAL A 853 -24.34 13.22 -11.15
CA VAL A 853 -23.00 12.64 -11.17
C VAL A 853 -22.98 11.34 -10.36
N ILE A 854 -22.28 10.33 -10.86
CA ILE A 854 -22.10 9.03 -10.20
C ILE A 854 -20.74 9.05 -9.48
N ILE A 855 -20.71 8.73 -8.18
CA ILE A 855 -19.46 8.73 -7.41
C ILE A 855 -18.89 7.31 -7.33
N GLN A 856 -17.71 7.11 -7.89
CA GLN A 856 -16.94 5.88 -7.77
C GLN A 856 -16.03 6.00 -6.53
N HIS A 857 -16.55 5.53 -5.40
CA HIS A 857 -15.82 5.61 -4.13
C HIS A 857 -14.66 4.61 -4.10
N TRP A 858 -13.46 5.13 -3.85
CA TRP A 858 -12.24 4.34 -3.77
C TRP A 858 -11.52 4.40 -2.42
N GLN A 859 -11.60 5.49 -1.64
CA GLN A 859 -10.95 5.52 -0.32
C GLN A 859 -11.74 6.30 0.74
N TYR A 860 -11.87 5.73 1.93
CA TYR A 860 -12.35 6.46 3.11
C TYR A 860 -11.37 7.57 3.50
N GLY A 861 -11.86 8.81 3.52
CA GLY A 861 -11.04 10.02 3.64
C GLY A 861 -10.83 10.76 2.32
N GLN A 862 -11.24 10.18 1.19
CA GLN A 862 -11.47 10.88 -0.08
C GLN A 862 -12.97 11.03 -0.36
N SER A 863 -13.82 10.13 0.15
CA SER A 863 -15.27 10.37 0.23
C SER A 863 -15.91 9.50 1.33
N ASP A 864 -17.13 9.84 1.74
CA ASP A 864 -17.98 8.97 2.57
C ASP A 864 -19.18 8.47 1.75
N PRO A 865 -19.20 7.19 1.34
CA PRO A 865 -20.27 6.63 0.52
C PRO A 865 -21.58 6.48 1.32
N VAL A 866 -21.54 6.41 2.66
CA VAL A 866 -22.76 6.35 3.48
C VAL A 866 -23.42 7.74 3.52
N ALA A 867 -22.62 8.81 3.66
CA ALA A 867 -23.11 10.18 3.61
C ALA A 867 -23.60 10.58 2.20
N LEU A 868 -22.89 10.17 1.14
CA LEU A 868 -23.28 10.42 -0.25
C LEU A 868 -24.58 9.67 -0.62
N HIS A 869 -24.73 8.40 -0.21
CA HIS A 869 -25.99 7.67 -0.38
C HIS A 869 -27.14 8.36 0.38
N GLY A 870 -26.91 8.80 1.62
CA GLY A 870 -27.87 9.58 2.39
C GLY A 870 -28.21 10.95 1.78
N SER A 871 -27.39 11.45 0.85
CA SER A 871 -27.59 12.68 0.09
C SER A 871 -28.16 12.44 -1.32
N GLY A 872 -28.42 11.18 -1.71
CA GLY A 872 -29.10 10.82 -2.96
C GLY A 872 -28.19 10.57 -4.17
N TYR A 873 -26.87 10.42 -3.99
CA TYR A 873 -25.96 10.09 -5.09
C TYR A 873 -26.04 8.61 -5.51
N ASP A 874 -25.86 8.37 -6.81
CA ASP A 874 -25.54 7.05 -7.35
C ASP A 874 -24.07 6.70 -7.02
N LEU A 875 -23.83 5.47 -6.57
CA LEU A 875 -22.52 5.03 -6.08
C LEU A 875 -22.02 3.76 -6.79
N ILE A 876 -20.70 3.67 -6.93
CA ILE A 876 -19.96 2.45 -7.30
C ILE A 876 -18.91 2.19 -6.22
N ASN A 877 -18.87 0.95 -5.73
CA ASN A 877 -17.89 0.49 -4.75
C ASN A 877 -16.61 0.04 -5.47
N THR A 878 -15.51 0.74 -5.24
CA THR A 878 -14.17 0.38 -5.73
C THR A 878 -13.15 0.56 -4.59
N GLU A 879 -13.56 0.30 -3.34
CA GLU A 879 -12.78 0.64 -2.14
C GLU A 879 -11.40 -0.05 -2.09
N ASP A 880 -10.36 0.76 -1.83
CA ASP A 880 -8.94 0.49 -2.04
C ASP A 880 -8.45 -0.74 -1.29
N TRP A 881 -9.03 -1.01 -0.11
CA TRP A 881 -8.74 -2.21 0.64
C TRP A 881 -9.19 -3.45 -0.11
N TRP A 882 -10.46 -3.64 -0.47
CA TRP A 882 -10.85 -4.90 -1.13
C TRP A 882 -10.55 -4.94 -2.64
N ALA A 883 -10.61 -3.81 -3.35
CA ALA A 883 -10.71 -3.75 -4.80
C ALA A 883 -9.37 -3.66 -5.56
N TYR A 884 -8.36 -3.02 -4.97
CA TYR A 884 -7.16 -2.60 -5.69
C TYR A 884 -6.06 -3.67 -5.72
N MET A 885 -5.39 -3.77 -6.86
CA MET A 885 -4.07 -4.35 -7.03
C MET A 885 -3.17 -3.34 -7.77
N SER A 886 -1.88 -3.34 -7.45
CA SER A 886 -0.89 -2.48 -8.12
C SER A 886 0.19 -3.36 -8.70
N ILE A 887 0.26 -3.43 -10.02
CA ILE A 887 1.07 -4.42 -10.74
C ILE A 887 2.56 -4.18 -10.42
N LYS A 888 3.22 -5.26 -10.00
CA LYS A 888 4.57 -5.31 -9.38
C LYS A 888 4.74 -4.58 -8.06
N ASN A 889 3.77 -3.82 -7.56
CA ASN A 889 3.94 -3.01 -6.36
C ASN A 889 3.45 -3.69 -5.08
N ASP A 890 3.81 -3.05 -3.98
CA ASP A 890 3.06 -3.10 -2.73
C ASP A 890 3.08 -1.68 -2.15
N HIS A 891 1.97 -0.94 -2.24
CA HIS A 891 1.94 0.47 -1.80
C HIS A 891 1.94 0.60 -0.27
N MET A 892 3.10 0.42 0.36
CA MET A 892 3.37 1.08 1.63
C MET A 892 4.10 2.42 1.34
N PRO A 893 3.72 3.54 1.98
CA PRO A 893 2.99 3.59 3.24
C PRO A 893 1.51 4.04 3.14
N ILE A 894 0.83 3.89 2.00
CA ILE A 894 -0.60 4.23 1.88
C ILE A 894 -1.39 3.51 3.00
N LEU A 895 -2.28 4.25 3.65
CA LEU A 895 -3.21 3.74 4.65
C LEU A 895 -4.60 4.32 4.29
N PRO A 896 -5.65 3.48 4.21
CA PRO A 896 -5.77 2.24 4.95
C PRO A 896 -5.18 0.98 4.32
N ALA A 897 -5.03 0.89 3.00
CA ALA A 897 -4.71 -0.36 2.32
C ALA A 897 -3.31 -0.43 1.69
N PRO A 898 -2.56 -1.53 1.91
CA PRO A 898 -1.51 -1.94 0.98
C PRO A 898 -2.16 -2.56 -0.27
N TYR A 899 -1.80 -2.06 -1.45
CA TYR A 899 -2.26 -2.58 -2.76
C TYR A 899 -1.32 -3.69 -3.23
N PRO A 900 -1.71 -4.98 -3.16
CA PRO A 900 -0.85 -6.10 -3.53
C PRO A 900 -0.62 -6.21 -5.05
N GLN A 901 0.42 -6.94 -5.46
CA GLN A 901 0.68 -7.30 -6.86
C GLN A 901 -0.40 -8.22 -7.47
N PHE A 902 -1.08 -9.02 -6.64
CA PHE A 902 -2.13 -9.97 -7.05
C PHE A 902 -3.38 -9.73 -6.20
N PHE A 903 -4.57 -9.95 -6.76
CA PHE A 903 -5.83 -9.72 -6.04
C PHE A 903 -5.89 -10.44 -4.67
N ASN A 904 -6.20 -9.72 -3.58
CA ASN A 904 -6.26 -10.31 -2.25
C ASN A 904 -7.63 -10.92 -1.94
N GLU A 905 -7.80 -12.16 -2.37
CA GLU A 905 -9.00 -12.98 -2.23
C GLU A 905 -9.50 -13.08 -0.78
N THR A 906 -8.60 -13.03 0.20
CA THR A 906 -8.94 -13.03 1.64
C THR A 906 -9.84 -11.86 2.00
N ARG A 907 -9.68 -10.70 1.37
CA ARG A 907 -10.50 -9.50 1.60
C ARG A 907 -11.93 -9.64 1.10
N VAL A 908 -12.15 -10.48 0.07
CA VAL A 908 -13.48 -10.81 -0.48
C VAL A 908 -14.12 -12.00 0.24
N LEU A 909 -13.34 -13.00 0.64
CA LEU A 909 -13.86 -14.20 1.32
C LEU A 909 -14.06 -13.99 2.83
N ASN A 910 -13.31 -13.07 3.43
CA ASN A 910 -13.30 -12.77 4.87
C ASN A 910 -13.24 -11.24 5.09
N PHE A 911 -14.28 -10.53 4.65
CA PHE A 911 -14.41 -9.07 4.73
C PHE A 911 -14.19 -8.56 6.17
N ALA A 912 -13.56 -7.39 6.30
CA ALA A 912 -13.12 -6.82 7.57
C ALA A 912 -12.27 -7.80 8.44
N GLY A 913 -11.60 -8.77 7.81
CA GLY A 913 -10.83 -9.82 8.49
C GLY A 913 -11.68 -10.84 9.26
N ARG A 914 -13.00 -10.88 9.06
CA ARG A 914 -13.91 -11.80 9.77
C ARG A 914 -14.08 -13.12 9.01
N PRO A 915 -13.69 -14.29 9.59
CA PRO A 915 -13.81 -15.57 8.93
C PRO A 915 -15.23 -15.86 8.41
N GLY A 916 -15.35 -16.16 7.12
CA GLY A 916 -16.62 -16.51 6.46
C GLY A 916 -17.58 -15.34 6.19
N TRP A 917 -17.26 -14.10 6.57
CA TRP A 917 -18.05 -12.94 6.14
C TRP A 917 -17.66 -12.54 4.72
N GLN A 918 -18.31 -13.12 3.72
CA GLN A 918 -18.02 -12.80 2.32
C GLN A 918 -18.52 -11.39 1.96
N TRP A 919 -17.67 -10.65 1.25
CA TRP A 919 -17.94 -9.30 0.78
C TRP A 919 -19.13 -9.26 -0.21
N GLU A 920 -19.76 -8.10 -0.33
CA GLU A 920 -20.80 -7.77 -1.32
C GLU A 920 -20.77 -6.25 -1.58
N PRO A 921 -21.23 -5.74 -2.74
CA PRO A 921 -21.09 -4.31 -3.10
C PRO A 921 -21.69 -3.28 -2.13
N ALA A 922 -22.57 -3.67 -1.19
CA ALA A 922 -23.06 -2.79 -0.12
C ALA A 922 -22.07 -2.60 1.05
N LEU A 923 -21.01 -3.41 1.10
CA LEU A 923 -19.97 -3.36 2.12
C LEU A 923 -18.79 -2.51 1.63
N PHE A 924 -18.71 -1.29 2.17
CA PHE A 924 -17.68 -0.31 1.86
C PHE A 924 -16.61 -0.25 2.94
N ASN A 925 -16.96 -0.28 4.23
CA ASN A 925 -15.99 0.01 5.29
C ASN A 925 -15.47 -1.26 5.99
N PRO A 926 -14.20 -1.67 5.77
CA PRO A 926 -13.61 -2.84 6.43
C PRO A 926 -13.12 -2.57 7.86
N VAL A 927 -13.09 -1.30 8.30
CA VAL A 927 -12.61 -0.90 9.63
C VAL A 927 -13.80 -0.69 10.58
N ASN A 928 -14.59 0.36 10.35
CA ASN A 928 -15.84 0.57 11.07
C ASN A 928 -16.96 -0.24 10.39
N THR A 929 -17.01 -1.53 10.72
CA THR A 929 -17.97 -2.48 10.15
C THR A 929 -19.45 -2.14 10.33
N THR A 930 -19.79 -1.11 11.11
CA THR A 930 -21.17 -0.59 11.26
C THR A 930 -21.57 0.42 10.18
N TRP A 931 -20.59 1.00 9.46
CA TRP A 931 -20.81 1.98 8.40
C TRP A 931 -20.83 1.28 7.05
N GLN A 932 -21.99 0.78 6.66
CA GLN A 932 -22.26 0.11 5.38
C GLN A 932 -23.54 0.67 4.78
N LEU A 933 -23.76 0.46 3.48
CA LEU A 933 -25.08 0.73 2.90
C LEU A 933 -26.07 -0.35 3.36
N PRO A 934 -27.38 -0.03 3.48
CA PRO A 934 -28.40 -1.05 3.72
C PRO A 934 -28.45 -2.05 2.56
N ALA A 935 -28.85 -3.29 2.84
CA ALA A 935 -29.02 -4.30 1.79
C ALA A 935 -30.10 -3.86 0.79
N GLY A 936 -29.79 -3.95 -0.50
CA GLY A 936 -30.67 -3.43 -1.55
C GLY A 936 -30.78 -1.90 -1.60
N ALA A 937 -29.80 -1.15 -1.08
CA ALA A 937 -29.74 0.31 -1.16
C ALA A 937 -29.99 0.84 -2.58
N GLU A 938 -30.98 1.72 -2.73
CA GLU A 938 -31.19 2.46 -3.97
C GLU A 938 -30.01 3.41 -4.24
N GLY A 939 -29.60 3.53 -5.50
CA GLY A 939 -28.38 4.25 -5.89
C GLY A 939 -27.07 3.46 -5.79
N ASN A 940 -27.00 2.34 -5.05
CA ASN A 940 -25.82 1.47 -5.14
C ASN A 940 -25.86 0.66 -6.46
N LYS A 941 -25.07 1.09 -7.45
CA LYS A 941 -25.04 0.46 -8.78
C LYS A 941 -24.34 -0.90 -8.74
N GLY A 942 -23.38 -1.08 -7.84
CA GLY A 942 -22.53 -2.27 -7.73
C GLY A 942 -21.06 -1.92 -7.50
N ALA A 943 -20.15 -2.67 -8.11
CA ALA A 943 -18.73 -2.62 -7.78
C ALA A 943 -17.78 -2.86 -8.95
N ILE A 944 -16.54 -2.38 -8.80
CA ILE A 944 -15.43 -2.55 -9.76
C ILE A 944 -14.16 -2.97 -8.99
N LEU A 945 -13.37 -3.89 -9.55
CA LEU A 945 -12.00 -4.19 -9.10
C LEU A 945 -10.98 -3.47 -9.99
N ALA A 946 -9.85 -3.00 -9.46
CA ALA A 946 -8.91 -2.15 -10.22
C ALA A 946 -7.48 -2.66 -10.24
N ALA A 947 -6.86 -2.68 -11.42
CA ALA A 947 -5.46 -3.02 -11.63
C ALA A 947 -4.66 -1.82 -12.16
N TRP A 948 -3.81 -1.27 -11.29
CA TRP A 948 -2.96 -0.10 -11.55
C TRP A 948 -1.56 -0.47 -12.03
N ASN A 949 -0.92 0.37 -12.86
CA ASN A 949 0.43 0.18 -13.39
C ASN A 949 1.43 1.20 -12.83
N ASP A 950 1.41 1.43 -11.50
CA ASP A 950 2.20 2.44 -10.77
C ASP A 950 3.73 2.28 -10.86
N ASN A 951 4.22 1.19 -11.45
CA ASN A 951 5.64 0.97 -11.72
C ASN A 951 6.05 1.30 -13.16
N GLY A 952 5.12 1.66 -14.05
CA GLY A 952 5.40 2.11 -15.42
C GLY A 952 5.17 1.05 -16.50
N PRO A 953 5.43 1.40 -17.77
CA PRO A 953 5.06 0.59 -18.94
C PRO A 953 5.89 -0.69 -19.10
N ASP A 954 7.13 -0.68 -18.59
CA ASP A 954 8.14 -1.74 -18.66
C ASP A 954 8.21 -2.57 -17.37
N ALA A 955 7.53 -2.16 -16.31
CA ALA A 955 7.48 -2.93 -15.07
C ALA A 955 6.78 -4.29 -15.25
N SER A 956 5.88 -4.43 -16.21
CA SER A 956 5.11 -5.65 -16.43
C SER A 956 5.00 -5.99 -17.91
N THR A 957 4.74 -7.26 -18.22
CA THR A 957 4.18 -7.67 -19.51
C THR A 957 2.66 -7.52 -19.50
N GLN A 958 2.02 -7.40 -20.68
CA GLN A 958 0.56 -7.40 -20.78
C GLN A 958 -0.11 -8.58 -20.04
N LEU A 959 0.45 -9.80 -20.14
CA LEU A 959 -0.10 -11.00 -19.50
C LEU A 959 0.04 -11.01 -17.97
N GLU A 960 1.00 -10.28 -17.39
CA GLU A 960 1.09 -10.16 -15.93
C GLU A 960 -0.06 -9.33 -15.34
N ALA A 961 -0.65 -8.40 -16.10
CA ALA A 961 -1.90 -7.75 -15.70
C ALA A 961 -3.09 -8.72 -15.70
N TYR A 962 -3.13 -9.69 -16.63
CA TYR A 962 -4.08 -10.79 -16.55
C TYR A 962 -3.82 -11.67 -15.32
N TYR A 963 -2.58 -12.09 -15.06
CA TYR A 963 -2.27 -12.94 -13.89
C TYR A 963 -2.59 -12.27 -12.56
N ALA A 964 -2.45 -10.94 -12.45
CA ALA A 964 -2.91 -10.15 -11.31
C ALA A 964 -4.44 -10.22 -11.09
N MET A 965 -5.23 -10.12 -12.16
CA MET A 965 -6.70 -10.14 -12.12
C MET A 965 -7.34 -11.54 -12.22
N ARG A 966 -6.61 -12.58 -12.64
CA ARG A 966 -7.14 -13.92 -12.96
C ARG A 966 -7.97 -14.55 -11.85
N ARG A 967 -7.66 -14.28 -10.58
CA ARG A 967 -8.44 -14.80 -9.45
C ARG A 967 -9.48 -13.79 -8.91
N GLY A 968 -9.24 -12.48 -9.12
CA GLY A 968 -10.19 -11.43 -8.73
C GLY A 968 -11.46 -11.39 -9.58
N ILE A 969 -11.34 -11.43 -10.92
CA ILE A 969 -12.47 -11.41 -11.85
C ILE A 969 -13.55 -12.46 -11.51
N PRO A 970 -13.24 -13.76 -11.36
CA PRO A 970 -14.26 -14.76 -11.02
C PRO A 970 -14.87 -14.58 -9.62
N LEU A 971 -14.10 -14.14 -8.62
CA LEU A 971 -14.59 -13.94 -7.25
C LEU A 971 -15.47 -12.69 -7.11
N VAL A 972 -15.05 -11.57 -7.67
CA VAL A 972 -15.80 -10.31 -7.65
C VAL A 972 -17.06 -10.45 -8.52
N GLY A 973 -16.96 -11.11 -9.67
CA GLY A 973 -18.10 -11.51 -10.48
C GLY A 973 -19.09 -12.37 -9.68
N ALA A 974 -18.60 -13.42 -8.98
CA ALA A 974 -19.43 -14.25 -8.11
C ALA A 974 -20.12 -13.47 -6.99
N ARG A 975 -19.39 -12.62 -6.25
CA ARG A 975 -19.95 -11.90 -5.10
C ARG A 975 -20.83 -10.71 -5.47
N ALA A 976 -20.53 -9.97 -6.53
CA ALA A 976 -21.40 -8.90 -7.04
C ALA A 976 -22.63 -9.43 -7.79
N TRP A 977 -22.56 -10.64 -8.36
CA TRP A 977 -23.72 -11.34 -8.90
C TRP A 977 -24.62 -11.91 -7.80
N SER A 978 -24.08 -12.65 -6.83
CA SER A 978 -24.86 -13.20 -5.71
C SER A 978 -25.43 -12.11 -4.80
N GLY A 979 -24.64 -11.08 -4.50
CA GLY A 979 -24.96 -10.11 -3.45
C GLY A 979 -25.17 -10.80 -2.09
N ARG A 980 -26.13 -10.27 -1.34
CA ARG A 980 -26.56 -10.80 -0.04
C ARG A 980 -27.60 -11.90 -0.16
N ARG A 981 -28.43 -11.82 -1.21
CA ARG A 981 -29.57 -12.74 -1.45
C ARG A 981 -29.15 -14.08 -2.06
N GLY A 982 -28.04 -14.12 -2.79
CA GLY A 982 -27.57 -15.28 -3.53
C GLY A 982 -26.68 -16.21 -2.69
N PRO A 983 -26.25 -17.35 -3.25
CA PRO A 983 -25.34 -18.27 -2.58
C PRO A 983 -23.97 -17.63 -2.28
N ALA A 984 -23.40 -18.02 -1.15
CA ALA A 984 -21.99 -17.83 -0.84
C ALA A 984 -21.11 -18.70 -1.76
N VAL A 985 -19.86 -18.28 -1.96
CA VAL A 985 -18.81 -19.08 -2.61
C VAL A 985 -18.35 -20.16 -1.64
N ASP A 986 -18.22 -21.41 -2.09
CA ASP A 986 -17.67 -22.47 -1.25
C ASP A 986 -16.14 -22.35 -1.20
N THR A 987 -15.57 -22.03 -0.03
CA THR A 987 -14.12 -21.84 0.12
C THR A 987 -13.33 -23.15 0.13
N SER A 988 -13.99 -24.32 0.12
CA SER A 988 -13.31 -25.63 0.11
C SER A 988 -13.02 -26.20 -1.29
N THR A 989 -13.55 -25.56 -2.34
CA THR A 989 -13.44 -26.02 -3.75
C THR A 989 -13.09 -24.89 -4.72
N ILE A 990 -12.82 -23.68 -4.20
CA ILE A 990 -12.68 -22.45 -5.00
C ILE A 990 -11.38 -22.42 -5.81
N ASP A 991 -10.30 -22.99 -5.30
CA ASP A 991 -8.99 -23.01 -5.95
C ASP A 991 -9.01 -23.84 -7.23
N GLU A 992 -9.53 -25.07 -7.13
CA GLU A 992 -9.71 -25.98 -8.25
C GLU A 992 -10.73 -25.41 -9.24
N SER A 993 -11.83 -24.83 -8.75
CA SER A 993 -12.89 -24.26 -9.59
C SER A 993 -12.40 -23.06 -10.40
N ILE A 994 -11.68 -22.11 -9.80
CA ILE A 994 -11.09 -20.98 -10.53
C ILE A 994 -10.02 -21.48 -11.50
N SER A 995 -9.14 -22.41 -11.08
CA SER A 995 -8.07 -22.91 -11.94
C SER A 995 -8.62 -23.60 -13.20
N PHE A 996 -9.57 -24.52 -13.00
CA PHE A 996 -10.26 -25.25 -14.06
C PHE A 996 -11.07 -24.31 -14.97
N LEU A 997 -12.03 -23.56 -14.43
CA LEU A 997 -12.94 -22.73 -15.22
C LEU A 997 -12.21 -21.61 -15.97
N SER A 998 -11.16 -21.02 -15.38
CA SER A 998 -10.35 -20.00 -16.07
C SER A 998 -9.62 -20.57 -17.28
N SER A 999 -9.10 -21.81 -17.14
CA SER A 999 -8.40 -22.48 -18.24
C SER A 999 -9.36 -22.86 -19.37
N GLN A 1000 -10.61 -23.21 -19.09
CA GLN A 1000 -11.59 -23.68 -20.08
C GLN A 1000 -12.52 -22.58 -20.65
N ALA A 1001 -12.41 -21.33 -20.18
CA ALA A 1001 -13.19 -20.21 -20.70
C ALA A 1001 -12.93 -20.00 -22.21
N PRO A 1002 -13.94 -20.15 -23.09
CA PRO A 1002 -13.74 -20.19 -24.54
C PRO A 1002 -13.62 -18.80 -25.18
N GLY A 1003 -13.04 -18.73 -26.38
CA GLY A 1003 -12.86 -17.51 -27.16
C GLY A 1003 -11.70 -16.61 -26.70
N GLN A 1004 -10.77 -17.17 -25.92
CA GLN A 1004 -9.56 -16.53 -25.39
C GLN A 1004 -8.49 -17.59 -25.06
N ASN A 1005 -7.21 -17.20 -24.96
CA ASN A 1005 -6.13 -18.06 -24.49
C ASN A 1005 -5.10 -17.30 -23.65
N LEU A 1006 -5.55 -16.54 -22.64
CA LEU A 1006 -4.69 -15.72 -21.75
C LEU A 1006 -3.75 -16.58 -20.89
N ASP A 1007 -4.17 -17.79 -20.52
CA ASP A 1007 -3.30 -18.81 -19.92
C ASP A 1007 -2.23 -19.35 -20.91
N ARG A 1008 -2.28 -18.94 -22.19
CA ARG A 1008 -1.38 -19.36 -23.28
C ARG A 1008 -1.16 -20.87 -23.24
N ARG A 1009 -2.26 -21.63 -23.32
CA ARG A 1009 -2.28 -23.09 -23.34
C ARG A 1009 -1.72 -23.60 -24.66
N VAL A 1010 -0.85 -24.62 -24.59
CA VAL A 1010 -0.34 -25.37 -25.75
C VAL A 1010 -1.17 -26.64 -25.92
N VAL A 1011 -1.83 -26.80 -27.08
CA VAL A 1011 -2.61 -28.00 -27.41
C VAL A 1011 -1.71 -29.02 -28.11
N THR A 1012 -1.42 -30.13 -27.43
CA THR A 1012 -0.67 -31.27 -27.98
C THR A 1012 -1.61 -32.35 -28.49
N ASN A 1013 -1.30 -32.97 -29.65
CA ASN A 1013 -2.13 -34.07 -30.18
C ASN A 1013 -2.21 -35.25 -29.17
N PRO A 1014 -3.41 -35.74 -28.82
CA PRO A 1014 -3.60 -36.77 -27.79
C PRO A 1014 -3.15 -38.18 -28.20
N THR A 1015 -2.55 -38.35 -29.37
CA THR A 1015 -2.07 -39.64 -29.90
C THR A 1015 -0.72 -40.10 -29.32
N VAL A 1016 -0.12 -39.33 -28.41
CA VAL A 1016 1.16 -39.65 -27.75
C VAL A 1016 1.03 -39.62 -26.22
N HIS A 1017 0.06 -40.36 -25.68
CA HIS A 1017 0.02 -40.69 -24.25
C HIS A 1017 1.10 -41.72 -23.89
N ASP A 1018 2.32 -41.25 -23.67
CA ASP A 1018 3.31 -41.94 -22.85
C ASP A 1018 3.02 -41.62 -21.38
N ASN A 1019 2.48 -42.58 -20.62
CA ASN A 1019 1.83 -42.40 -19.32
C ASN A 1019 2.75 -41.93 -18.16
N HIS A 1020 4.00 -41.54 -18.44
CA HIS A 1020 4.99 -41.11 -17.45
C HIS A 1020 5.79 -39.85 -17.84
N SER A 1021 5.30 -39.03 -18.79
CA SER A 1021 6.06 -37.88 -19.32
C SER A 1021 5.23 -36.60 -19.43
N ASP A 1022 5.35 -35.69 -18.46
CA ASP A 1022 4.72 -34.35 -18.45
C ASP A 1022 5.46 -33.33 -19.37
N LYS A 1023 5.77 -33.80 -20.59
CA LYS A 1023 6.56 -33.11 -21.63
C LYS A 1023 5.63 -32.72 -22.77
N LEU A 1024 5.47 -31.42 -22.99
CA LEU A 1024 4.54 -30.86 -23.98
C LEU A 1024 5.14 -30.85 -25.38
N ILE A 1025 6.40 -30.39 -25.52
CA ILE A 1025 7.08 -30.26 -26.81
C ILE A 1025 8.49 -30.84 -26.71
N SER A 1026 8.95 -31.50 -27.78
CA SER A 1026 10.33 -31.93 -27.96
C SER A 1026 10.74 -31.73 -29.42
N TRP A 1027 11.60 -30.76 -29.68
CA TRP A 1027 12.08 -30.39 -31.01
C TRP A 1027 13.61 -30.52 -31.10
N THR A 1028 14.10 -30.89 -32.28
CA THR A 1028 15.54 -30.94 -32.61
C THR A 1028 15.73 -30.45 -34.05
N ARG A 1029 16.74 -29.59 -34.26
CA ARG A 1029 17.02 -28.97 -35.56
C ARG A 1029 17.67 -29.98 -36.52
N ASN A 1030 16.83 -30.64 -37.32
CA ASN A 1030 17.25 -31.68 -38.28
C ASN A 1030 17.66 -31.12 -39.66
N SER A 1031 17.51 -29.82 -39.90
CA SER A 1031 17.74 -29.16 -41.20
C SER A 1031 18.64 -27.92 -41.08
N THR A 1032 19.20 -27.49 -42.22
CA THR A 1032 19.94 -26.22 -42.37
C THR A 1032 19.05 -25.03 -42.72
N SER A 1033 17.74 -25.22 -42.84
CA SER A 1033 16.76 -24.15 -43.06
C SER A 1033 16.71 -23.20 -41.87
N ASP A 1034 16.74 -21.91 -42.14
CA ASP A 1034 16.54 -20.85 -41.14
C ASP A 1034 15.82 -19.66 -41.83
N PRO A 1035 14.76 -19.07 -41.23
CA PRO A 1035 14.15 -19.44 -39.95
C PRO A 1035 13.43 -20.81 -39.99
N VAL A 1036 13.06 -21.31 -38.82
CA VAL A 1036 12.20 -22.49 -38.64
C VAL A 1036 10.91 -22.07 -37.94
N HIS A 1037 9.76 -22.42 -38.51
CA HIS A 1037 8.46 -22.30 -37.85
C HIS A 1037 8.16 -23.57 -37.05
N LEU A 1038 7.78 -23.39 -35.79
CA LEU A 1038 7.32 -24.44 -34.87
C LEU A 1038 5.80 -24.47 -34.76
N GLY A 1039 5.14 -23.31 -34.82
CA GLY A 1039 3.68 -23.19 -34.87
C GLY A 1039 2.93 -23.41 -33.55
N TYR A 1040 3.61 -23.34 -32.38
CA TYR A 1040 2.98 -23.53 -31.08
C TYR A 1040 2.63 -22.23 -30.33
N GLY A 1041 2.91 -21.05 -30.91
CA GLY A 1041 2.63 -19.76 -30.26
C GLY A 1041 3.48 -19.52 -29.01
N SER A 1042 2.85 -19.61 -27.83
CA SER A 1042 3.47 -19.40 -26.51
C SER A 1042 2.94 -20.39 -25.49
N LYS A 1043 3.72 -20.73 -24.45
CA LYS A 1043 3.25 -21.40 -23.23
C LYS A 1043 3.24 -20.43 -22.06
N GLY A 1044 2.08 -20.25 -21.44
CA GLY A 1044 1.90 -19.49 -20.20
C GLY A 1044 2.59 -20.13 -19.00
N MET A 1045 2.35 -19.55 -17.83
CA MET A 1045 3.08 -19.87 -16.59
C MET A 1045 2.98 -21.34 -16.15
N ASN A 1046 3.79 -21.68 -15.14
CA ASN A 1046 4.08 -23.03 -14.66
C ASN A 1046 4.66 -23.88 -15.81
N TYR A 1047 5.88 -23.56 -16.23
CA TYR A 1047 6.61 -24.31 -17.25
C TYR A 1047 8.09 -24.51 -16.91
N THR A 1048 8.68 -25.52 -17.56
CA THR A 1048 10.14 -25.71 -17.66
C THR A 1048 10.53 -25.80 -19.14
N LEU A 1049 11.53 -25.03 -19.57
CA LEU A 1049 12.03 -24.96 -20.95
C LEU A 1049 13.53 -25.25 -20.97
N SER A 1050 13.97 -26.31 -21.63
CA SER A 1050 15.38 -26.65 -21.83
C SER A 1050 15.80 -26.43 -23.28
N LEU A 1051 16.94 -25.77 -23.48
CA LEU A 1051 17.48 -25.31 -24.76
C LEU A 1051 18.93 -25.77 -24.90
N SER A 1052 19.27 -26.46 -26.01
CA SER A 1052 20.66 -26.75 -26.36
C SER A 1052 21.13 -25.78 -27.44
N VAL A 1053 22.16 -24.99 -27.12
CA VAL A 1053 22.55 -23.80 -27.88
C VAL A 1053 24.01 -23.89 -28.34
N THR A 1054 24.24 -23.60 -29.62
CA THR A 1054 25.57 -23.68 -30.28
C THR A 1054 26.03 -22.36 -30.90
N GLY A 1055 25.22 -21.31 -30.79
CA GLY A 1055 25.46 -19.99 -31.39
C GLY A 1055 24.33 -19.02 -30.99
N PRO A 1056 24.48 -17.72 -31.31
CA PRO A 1056 23.40 -16.73 -31.17
C PRO A 1056 22.11 -17.20 -31.83
N PHE A 1057 20.97 -16.96 -31.19
CA PHE A 1057 19.65 -17.45 -31.64
C PHE A 1057 18.54 -16.48 -31.20
N THR A 1058 17.40 -16.51 -31.88
CA THR A 1058 16.14 -15.95 -31.38
C THR A 1058 15.07 -17.04 -31.42
N LEU A 1059 14.28 -17.12 -30.36
CA LEU A 1059 13.09 -17.94 -30.22
C LEU A 1059 11.92 -16.99 -29.93
N SER A 1060 10.94 -16.88 -30.82
CA SER A 1060 9.90 -15.85 -30.73
C SER A 1060 8.47 -16.37 -30.87
N SER A 1061 7.54 -15.51 -30.48
CA SER A 1061 6.09 -15.66 -30.53
C SER A 1061 5.44 -14.28 -30.77
N ALA A 1062 4.11 -14.20 -30.73
CA ALA A 1062 3.40 -12.91 -30.77
C ALA A 1062 3.46 -12.14 -29.43
N ASP A 1063 3.74 -12.81 -28.30
CA ASP A 1063 3.78 -12.18 -26.97
C ASP A 1063 5.19 -11.69 -26.59
N THR A 1064 6.23 -12.44 -26.97
CA THR A 1064 7.61 -12.16 -26.57
C THR A 1064 8.64 -12.86 -27.48
N SER A 1065 9.91 -12.47 -27.37
CA SER A 1065 11.04 -13.23 -27.91
C SER A 1065 12.16 -13.40 -26.88
N LEU A 1066 12.82 -14.56 -26.92
CA LEU A 1066 14.02 -14.89 -26.17
C LEU A 1066 15.20 -14.93 -27.14
N THR A 1067 16.17 -14.04 -26.97
CA THR A 1067 17.34 -13.89 -27.85
C THR A 1067 18.64 -14.08 -27.07
N LEU A 1068 19.58 -14.86 -27.63
CA LEU A 1068 20.98 -14.87 -27.21
C LEU A 1068 21.80 -14.06 -28.21
N SER A 1069 22.40 -12.96 -27.75
CA SER A 1069 23.16 -12.03 -28.59
C SER A 1069 24.51 -12.59 -29.07
N GLN A 1070 25.16 -11.89 -30.01
CA GLN A 1070 26.56 -12.17 -30.37
C GLN A 1070 27.55 -11.92 -29.22
N SER A 1071 27.19 -11.04 -28.26
CA SER A 1071 27.93 -10.81 -27.00
C SER A 1071 27.59 -11.83 -25.89
N GLY A 1072 26.80 -12.87 -26.21
CA GLY A 1072 26.43 -13.94 -25.29
C GLY A 1072 25.45 -13.53 -24.19
N VAL A 1073 24.83 -12.35 -24.28
CA VAL A 1073 23.78 -11.93 -23.32
C VAL A 1073 22.46 -12.57 -23.73
N LEU A 1074 21.78 -13.23 -22.79
CA LEU A 1074 20.45 -13.77 -22.98
C LEU A 1074 19.42 -12.72 -22.56
N THR A 1075 18.49 -12.38 -23.43
CA THR A 1075 17.52 -11.28 -23.24
C THR A 1075 16.12 -11.73 -23.65
N PHE A 1076 15.12 -11.46 -22.81
CA PHE A 1076 13.72 -11.43 -23.22
C PHE A 1076 13.36 -10.05 -23.77
N VAL A 1077 12.52 -10.01 -24.81
CA VAL A 1077 11.95 -8.78 -25.36
C VAL A 1077 10.43 -8.90 -25.35
N ALA A 1078 9.75 -7.98 -24.67
CA ALA A 1078 8.29 -7.96 -24.54
C ALA A 1078 7.78 -6.51 -24.49
N ASP A 1079 6.64 -6.25 -25.11
CA ASP A 1079 6.01 -4.92 -25.19
C ASP A 1079 6.93 -3.79 -25.71
N GLY A 1080 8.00 -4.14 -26.44
CA GLY A 1080 9.01 -3.20 -26.95
C GLY A 1080 10.24 -3.00 -26.05
N TYR A 1081 10.26 -3.58 -24.85
CA TYR A 1081 11.31 -3.42 -23.85
C TYR A 1081 12.25 -4.64 -23.77
N GLU A 1082 13.52 -4.40 -23.47
CA GLU A 1082 14.56 -5.44 -23.32
C GLU A 1082 14.86 -5.77 -21.86
N TYR A 1083 14.78 -7.06 -21.52
CA TYR A 1083 15.03 -7.60 -20.18
C TYR A 1083 16.19 -8.59 -20.26
N PRO A 1084 17.45 -8.16 -20.02
CA PRO A 1084 18.59 -9.05 -20.01
C PRO A 1084 18.59 -9.95 -18.76
N LEU A 1085 19.18 -11.14 -18.88
CA LEU A 1085 19.43 -12.05 -17.77
C LEU A 1085 20.48 -11.45 -16.83
N ARG A 1086 20.14 -11.27 -15.56
CA ARG A 1086 20.98 -10.56 -14.58
C ARG A 1086 21.48 -11.49 -13.46
N SER A 1087 22.65 -11.15 -12.94
CA SER A 1087 23.34 -11.85 -11.85
C SER A 1087 22.62 -11.64 -10.51
N VAL A 1088 21.75 -12.58 -10.17
CA VAL A 1088 20.92 -12.62 -8.95
C VAL A 1088 21.27 -13.87 -8.13
N ALA A 1089 21.21 -13.80 -6.80
CA ALA A 1089 21.40 -14.95 -5.91
C ALA A 1089 20.17 -15.87 -5.89
N GLU A 1090 20.36 -17.19 -5.72
CA GLU A 1090 19.27 -18.15 -5.97
C GLU A 1090 18.08 -17.99 -5.03
N GLY A 1091 18.32 -17.62 -3.77
CA GLY A 1091 17.31 -17.43 -2.72
C GLY A 1091 16.67 -16.03 -2.64
N ASP A 1092 17.12 -15.05 -3.43
CA ASP A 1092 16.57 -13.70 -3.40
C ASP A 1092 15.12 -13.66 -3.93
N GLY A 1093 14.35 -12.61 -3.61
CA GLY A 1093 13.00 -12.42 -4.15
C GLY A 1093 11.92 -13.34 -3.58
N PHE A 1094 12.19 -14.08 -2.50
CA PHE A 1094 11.22 -14.93 -1.82
C PHE A 1094 10.81 -14.38 -0.43
N ASP A 1095 10.75 -13.06 -0.29
CA ASP A 1095 10.12 -12.40 0.87
C ASP A 1095 8.61 -12.69 0.84
N ALA A 1096 8.10 -13.35 1.88
CA ALA A 1096 6.68 -13.72 1.97
C ALA A 1096 5.74 -12.50 2.09
N GLY A 1097 6.25 -11.33 2.50
CA GLY A 1097 5.49 -10.07 2.48
C GLY A 1097 5.53 -9.36 1.12
N HIS A 1098 6.57 -9.61 0.32
CA HIS A 1098 6.83 -8.90 -0.94
C HIS A 1098 7.36 -9.87 -2.03
N PRO A 1099 6.55 -10.84 -2.48
CA PRO A 1099 7.00 -11.90 -3.38
C PRO A 1099 7.53 -11.34 -4.70
N GLY A 1100 8.73 -11.77 -5.08
CA GLY A 1100 9.44 -11.33 -6.27
C GLY A 1100 10.23 -10.03 -6.16
N ARG A 1101 10.12 -9.27 -5.04
CA ARG A 1101 10.89 -8.04 -4.82
C ARG A 1101 12.27 -8.33 -4.24
N ILE A 1102 13.29 -7.67 -4.80
CA ILE A 1102 14.69 -7.79 -4.40
C ILE A 1102 15.19 -6.38 -4.02
N TRP A 1103 15.35 -6.12 -2.73
CA TRP A 1103 15.76 -4.80 -2.23
C TRP A 1103 17.23 -4.52 -2.54
N ALA A 1104 17.52 -3.36 -3.15
CA ALA A 1104 18.85 -3.02 -3.67
C ALA A 1104 19.94 -2.80 -2.59
N ASN A 1105 19.58 -2.95 -1.30
CA ASN A 1105 20.44 -2.81 -0.14
C ASN A 1105 20.59 -4.10 0.70
N ALA A 1106 20.00 -5.23 0.26
CA ALA A 1106 19.79 -6.40 1.13
C ALA A 1106 20.48 -7.70 0.67
N THR A 1107 21.24 -7.69 -0.43
CA THR A 1107 21.61 -8.92 -1.14
C THR A 1107 23.07 -9.00 -1.56
N SER A 1108 23.48 -10.17 -2.05
CA SER A 1108 24.75 -10.38 -2.77
C SER A 1108 24.57 -10.30 -4.30
N SER A 1109 23.36 -9.98 -4.75
CA SER A 1109 23.02 -9.81 -6.17
C SER A 1109 23.68 -8.57 -6.74
N THR A 1110 24.34 -8.70 -7.88
CA THR A 1110 24.97 -7.55 -8.55
C THR A 1110 24.03 -6.87 -9.54
N HIS A 1111 22.93 -7.53 -9.92
CA HIS A 1111 21.93 -7.07 -10.90
C HIS A 1111 22.51 -6.70 -12.28
N ASN A 1112 23.79 -7.01 -12.54
CA ASN A 1112 24.45 -6.79 -13.82
C ASN A 1112 24.04 -7.88 -14.82
N PRO A 1113 23.87 -7.54 -16.12
CA PRO A 1113 23.68 -8.53 -17.18
C PRO A 1113 24.82 -9.56 -17.23
N ILE A 1114 24.51 -10.82 -17.52
CA ILE A 1114 25.50 -11.89 -17.64
C ILE A 1114 25.75 -12.32 -19.08
N THR A 1115 27.00 -12.70 -19.38
CA THR A 1115 27.41 -13.31 -20.65
C THR A 1115 27.55 -14.82 -20.48
N LEU A 1116 26.90 -15.57 -21.38
CA LEU A 1116 26.93 -17.03 -21.42
C LEU A 1116 28.04 -17.53 -22.36
N SER A 1117 28.82 -18.50 -21.89
CA SER A 1117 29.78 -19.23 -22.73
C SER A 1117 29.07 -20.29 -23.58
N LEU A 1118 29.51 -20.47 -24.83
CA LEU A 1118 28.93 -21.44 -25.76
C LEU A 1118 29.90 -22.60 -26.07
N PRO A 1119 29.40 -23.82 -26.35
CA PRO A 1119 27.98 -24.23 -26.34
C PRO A 1119 27.40 -24.31 -24.92
N ALA A 1120 26.08 -24.18 -24.80
CA ALA A 1120 25.37 -24.17 -23.52
C ALA A 1120 24.13 -25.07 -23.55
N SER A 1121 23.85 -25.70 -22.41
CA SER A 1121 22.51 -26.18 -22.05
C SER A 1121 21.88 -25.14 -21.12
N ILE A 1122 20.79 -24.50 -21.55
CA ILE A 1122 20.07 -23.49 -20.78
C ILE A 1122 18.75 -24.10 -20.34
N THR A 1123 18.40 -23.98 -19.06
CA THR A 1123 17.09 -24.34 -18.52
C THR A 1123 16.44 -23.11 -17.92
N ILE A 1124 15.23 -22.79 -18.35
CA ILE A 1124 14.41 -21.70 -17.82
C ILE A 1124 13.18 -22.31 -17.15
N THR A 1125 12.88 -21.90 -15.91
CA THR A 1125 11.57 -22.15 -15.30
C THR A 1125 10.80 -20.83 -15.26
N GLY A 1126 9.51 -20.87 -15.55
CA GLY A 1126 8.64 -19.70 -15.49
C GLY A 1126 7.40 -19.98 -14.67
N ASP A 1127 7.21 -19.21 -13.61
CA ASP A 1127 6.03 -19.21 -12.76
C ASP A 1127 5.71 -17.79 -12.24
N ILE A 1128 4.52 -17.63 -11.68
CA ILE A 1128 3.98 -16.32 -11.26
C ILE A 1128 4.70 -15.75 -10.03
N ALA A 1129 5.24 -16.61 -9.15
CA ALA A 1129 5.75 -16.25 -7.82
C ALA A 1129 7.29 -16.20 -7.72
N GLY A 1130 8.01 -16.86 -8.62
CA GLY A 1130 9.47 -16.82 -8.77
C GLY A 1130 9.97 -16.21 -10.09
N GLY A 1131 9.07 -15.87 -11.01
CA GLY A 1131 9.37 -15.27 -12.31
C GLY A 1131 10.10 -16.23 -13.26
N SER A 1132 10.75 -15.67 -14.28
CA SER A 1132 11.60 -16.41 -15.21
C SER A 1132 13.03 -16.56 -14.64
N ARG A 1133 13.35 -17.77 -14.16
CA ARG A 1133 14.62 -18.15 -13.52
C ARG A 1133 15.46 -19.01 -14.45
N VAL A 1134 16.78 -18.85 -14.46
CA VAL A 1134 17.67 -19.51 -15.44
C VAL A 1134 18.82 -20.26 -14.79
N TRP A 1135 19.03 -21.50 -15.25
CA TRP A 1135 20.21 -22.34 -14.98
C TRP A 1135 20.95 -22.60 -16.29
N VAL A 1136 22.29 -22.59 -16.24
CA VAL A 1136 23.18 -22.86 -17.37
C VAL A 1136 24.13 -23.99 -17.01
N ASN A 1137 24.18 -25.03 -17.84
CA ASN A 1137 24.94 -26.26 -17.63
C ASN A 1137 24.70 -26.92 -16.24
N GLY A 1138 23.47 -26.78 -15.70
CA GLY A 1138 23.07 -27.36 -14.43
C GLY A 1138 23.39 -26.53 -13.18
N SER A 1139 23.93 -25.31 -13.34
CA SER A 1139 24.20 -24.33 -12.26
C SER A 1139 23.26 -23.13 -12.39
N PHE A 1140 22.81 -22.55 -11.26
CA PHE A 1140 21.99 -21.34 -11.31
C PHE A 1140 22.80 -20.18 -11.89
N ALA A 1141 22.19 -19.42 -12.81
CA ALA A 1141 22.85 -18.34 -13.55
C ALA A 1141 22.26 -16.96 -13.20
N GLY A 1142 20.94 -16.88 -12.95
CA GLY A 1142 20.30 -15.62 -12.62
C GLY A 1142 18.79 -15.60 -12.89
N ARG A 1143 18.23 -14.39 -12.93
CA ARG A 1143 16.82 -14.13 -13.25
C ARG A 1143 16.67 -13.00 -14.26
N PHE A 1144 15.51 -12.95 -14.89
CA PHE A 1144 15.06 -11.73 -15.56
C PHE A 1144 14.30 -10.86 -14.56
N GLU A 1145 14.60 -9.57 -14.54
CA GLU A 1145 14.10 -8.61 -13.55
C GLU A 1145 14.09 -7.19 -14.15
N VAL A 1146 13.20 -6.37 -13.61
CA VAL A 1146 13.04 -4.95 -13.94
C VAL A 1146 13.33 -4.10 -12.69
N PHE A 1147 13.88 -2.91 -12.88
CA PHE A 1147 14.12 -1.97 -11.79
C PHE A 1147 12.81 -1.24 -11.48
N VAL A 1148 12.39 -1.26 -10.22
CA VAL A 1148 11.08 -0.73 -9.81
C VAL A 1148 11.16 0.00 -8.48
N PHE A 1149 10.42 1.11 -8.38
CA PHE A 1149 10.37 1.91 -7.17
C PHE A 1149 9.85 1.06 -6.01
N GLY A 1150 10.58 1.03 -4.89
CA GLY A 1150 10.31 0.10 -3.80
C GLY A 1150 9.00 0.43 -3.09
N GLY A 1151 8.26 -0.61 -2.71
CA GLY A 1151 6.99 -0.56 -1.98
C GLY A 1151 7.09 -0.07 -0.53
N ARG A 1152 7.93 0.94 -0.28
CA ARG A 1152 8.07 1.72 0.98
C ARG A 1152 8.32 3.21 0.70
N ASN A 1153 8.25 3.66 -0.57
CA ASN A 1153 8.58 4.99 -1.08
C ASN A 1153 9.96 5.55 -0.64
N THR A 1154 10.91 4.69 -0.24
CA THR A 1154 12.17 5.10 0.43
C THR A 1154 13.41 4.27 0.05
N VAL A 1155 13.26 3.18 -0.71
CA VAL A 1155 14.36 2.28 -1.09
C VAL A 1155 14.13 1.79 -2.52
N PHE A 1156 15.19 1.73 -3.34
CA PHE A 1156 15.12 1.12 -4.67
C PHE A 1156 15.12 -0.41 -4.60
N SER A 1157 14.56 -1.05 -5.62
CA SER A 1157 14.46 -2.51 -5.70
C SER A 1157 14.38 -2.99 -7.13
N TRP A 1158 14.60 -4.28 -7.33
CA TRP A 1158 14.24 -5.00 -8.54
C TRP A 1158 12.97 -5.83 -8.27
N SER A 1159 12.22 -6.14 -9.33
CA SER A 1159 11.19 -7.16 -9.29
C SER A 1159 11.41 -8.14 -10.42
N GLN A 1160 11.25 -9.43 -10.14
CA GLN A 1160 11.34 -10.48 -11.14
C GLN A 1160 10.32 -10.26 -12.27
N MET A 1161 10.69 -10.61 -13.50
CA MET A 1161 9.78 -10.64 -14.65
C MET A 1161 9.35 -12.07 -14.94
N ALA A 1162 8.06 -12.30 -15.17
CA ALA A 1162 7.52 -13.58 -15.57
C ALA A 1162 7.16 -13.54 -17.07
N PHE A 1163 8.00 -14.18 -17.89
CA PHE A 1163 7.78 -14.31 -19.33
C PHE A 1163 7.16 -15.67 -19.68
N VAL A 1164 6.17 -15.66 -20.56
CA VAL A 1164 5.70 -16.85 -21.25
C VAL A 1164 6.82 -17.44 -22.11
N ALA A 1165 6.86 -18.75 -22.30
CA ALA A 1165 7.83 -19.37 -23.20
C ALA A 1165 7.42 -19.12 -24.67
N PRO A 1166 8.23 -18.43 -25.49
CA PRO A 1166 7.98 -18.29 -26.92
C PRO A 1166 8.27 -19.60 -27.65
N LEU A 1167 7.38 -20.02 -28.57
CA LEU A 1167 7.40 -21.36 -29.17
C LEU A 1167 6.94 -21.36 -30.64
N ASP A 1168 6.95 -20.22 -31.33
CA ASP A 1168 6.39 -20.12 -32.70
C ASP A 1168 7.46 -20.13 -33.79
N MET A 1169 8.56 -19.39 -33.61
CA MET A 1169 9.62 -19.21 -34.60
C MET A 1169 11.01 -19.35 -33.97
N VAL A 1170 11.95 -19.93 -34.71
CA VAL A 1170 13.37 -20.09 -34.31
C VAL A 1170 14.30 -19.58 -35.41
N THR A 1171 15.33 -18.82 -35.04
CA THR A 1171 16.49 -18.49 -35.87
C THR A 1171 17.80 -18.92 -35.21
N GLY A 1172 18.85 -19.11 -36.00
CA GLY A 1172 20.22 -19.24 -35.51
C GLY A 1172 20.53 -20.51 -34.71
N GLY A 1173 21.44 -20.38 -33.74
CA GLY A 1173 22.22 -21.48 -33.15
C GLY A 1173 21.51 -22.44 -32.20
N LEU A 1174 20.19 -22.36 -32.04
CA LEU A 1174 19.40 -23.29 -31.23
C LEU A 1174 19.29 -24.67 -31.93
N ARG A 1175 19.59 -25.75 -31.20
CA ARG A 1175 19.66 -27.13 -31.73
C ARG A 1175 18.62 -28.08 -31.18
N ARG A 1176 18.21 -27.93 -29.93
CA ARG A 1176 17.19 -28.75 -29.25
C ARG A 1176 16.38 -27.83 -28.36
N LEU A 1177 15.06 -28.04 -28.33
CA LEU A 1177 14.13 -27.40 -27.42
C LEU A 1177 13.26 -28.49 -26.81
N VAL A 1178 13.12 -28.51 -25.48
CA VAL A 1178 12.17 -29.38 -24.78
C VAL A 1178 11.39 -28.53 -23.80
N LEU A 1179 10.06 -28.63 -23.86
CA LEU A 1179 9.13 -27.95 -22.97
C LEU A 1179 8.40 -28.99 -22.12
N TRP A 1180 8.29 -28.71 -20.84
CA TRP A 1180 7.47 -29.45 -19.90
C TRP A 1180 6.47 -28.52 -19.23
N ASP A 1181 5.34 -29.11 -18.84
CA ASP A 1181 4.40 -28.48 -17.93
C ASP A 1181 4.93 -28.55 -16.49
N GLY A 1182 4.65 -27.53 -15.69
CA GLY A 1182 5.14 -27.39 -14.32
C GLY A 1182 6.60 -26.94 -14.20
N VAL A 1183 6.95 -26.44 -13.02
CA VAL A 1183 8.34 -26.11 -12.62
C VAL A 1183 9.05 -27.37 -12.14
N ARG A 1184 10.28 -27.60 -12.62
CA ARG A 1184 11.07 -28.81 -12.30
C ARG A 1184 12.46 -28.45 -11.74
N PRO A 1185 13.04 -29.31 -10.89
CA PRO A 1185 14.45 -29.24 -10.55
C PRO A 1185 15.35 -29.32 -11.81
N PRO A 1186 16.45 -28.54 -11.89
CA PRO A 1186 17.34 -28.57 -13.06
C PRO A 1186 18.00 -29.94 -13.23
N MET A 1187 17.83 -30.56 -14.40
CA MET A 1187 18.51 -31.80 -14.72
C MET A 1187 20.00 -31.56 -14.96
N LYS A 1188 20.85 -32.16 -14.13
CA LYS A 1188 22.30 -32.28 -14.40
C LYS A 1188 22.55 -33.35 -15.47
N GLU A 1189 22.25 -33.03 -16.75
CA GLU A 1189 22.69 -33.85 -17.88
C GLU A 1189 24.23 -33.93 -17.85
N GLY A 1190 24.76 -35.14 -17.64
CA GLY A 1190 26.21 -35.38 -17.58
C GLY A 1190 26.86 -35.24 -18.96
N LEU A 1191 28.04 -34.62 -19.01
CA LEU A 1191 28.81 -34.49 -20.26
C LEU A 1191 29.14 -35.88 -20.85
N PRO A 1192 28.99 -36.07 -22.18
CA PRO A 1192 29.19 -37.37 -22.81
C PRO A 1192 30.70 -37.69 -22.98
N GLY A 1193 31.31 -38.30 -21.96
CA GLY A 1193 32.64 -38.89 -22.10
C GLY A 1193 33.36 -39.26 -20.80
N GLY A 1194 33.45 -40.56 -20.49
CA GLY A 1194 34.31 -41.10 -19.43
C GLY A 1194 33.66 -42.24 -18.63
N PRO A 1195 34.31 -43.41 -18.48
CA PRO A 1195 33.76 -44.51 -17.68
C PRO A 1195 33.95 -44.22 -16.17
N VAL A 1196 32.86 -43.93 -15.47
CA VAL A 1196 32.89 -43.74 -14.01
C VAL A 1196 32.83 -45.09 -13.30
N THR A 1197 33.90 -45.48 -12.62
CA THR A 1197 33.92 -46.63 -11.72
C THR A 1197 33.08 -46.37 -10.48
N ALA A 1198 32.22 -47.32 -10.09
CA ALA A 1198 31.38 -47.18 -8.91
C ALA A 1198 32.18 -47.10 -7.60
N GLY A 1199 32.08 -45.97 -6.91
CA GLY A 1199 32.60 -45.77 -5.54
C GLY A 1199 31.46 -45.43 -4.60
N SER A 1200 31.22 -46.26 -3.59
CA SER A 1200 30.14 -46.07 -2.62
C SER A 1200 30.55 -45.16 -1.47
N ALA A 1201 29.80 -44.07 -1.26
CA ALA A 1201 29.89 -43.24 -0.05
C ALA A 1201 28.50 -42.72 0.32
N SER A 1202 27.98 -43.18 1.46
CA SER A 1202 26.72 -42.74 2.05
C SER A 1202 26.97 -41.73 3.18
N GLY A 1203 26.20 -40.66 3.27
CA GLY A 1203 26.04 -39.93 4.53
C GLY A 1203 25.72 -38.44 4.42
N TYR A 1204 24.56 -38.07 4.96
CA TYR A 1204 24.15 -36.71 5.39
C TYR A 1204 24.05 -35.62 4.29
N GLY A 1205 23.18 -34.63 4.43
CA GLY A 1205 22.15 -34.40 5.45
C GLY A 1205 21.28 -33.20 5.09
N MET A 1206 20.08 -33.09 5.67
CA MET A 1206 19.20 -31.93 5.45
C MET A 1206 19.76 -30.69 6.15
N ILE A 1207 19.79 -29.56 5.42
CA ILE A 1207 19.63 -28.19 5.92
C ILE A 1207 18.76 -27.48 4.88
#